data_AF-U6GPS7-F1
#
_entry.id   AF-U6GPS7-F1
#
_cell.length_a   1.000
_cell.length_b   1.000
_cell.length_c   1.000
_cell.angle_alpha   90.00
_cell.angle_beta   90.00
_cell.angle_gamma   90.00
#
_symmetry.space_group_name_H-M   'P 1'
#
loop_
_entity.id
_entity.type
_entity.pdbx_description
1 polymer ?
#
loop_
_entity_poly.entity_id
_entity_poly.type
_entity_poly.pdbx_seq_one_letter_code
_entity_poly.pdbx_strand_id
1 'polypeptide(L)'
;MYAWMESEDFVGACGTLVEIISVNVSEEETANLGKLTPEIDGFVATLEAAEAMLIRTKKAMKVDTEILVNALGRRASELFKQFTASAPFDGSSFKYEASTAFGIIQGFKAELSKLSADRDQLIPILEFFGIEYHTSRDLEQMQGDIEKLWDVWSLKAIRDRHWDRIKAEVAEKFDQRSPDFTLKSVFHLDLLRRSDLISRLTDEARKEFKIEAALNEIIAVWSSLELNIVPYKNNMLRVEADEGLLATLEEHLLSLSTIKSDQFHFPFKDLVSYWEATLSTIAELLELLQQVQRQQEFPRFYFVSNSDMLEILGEAKDPEKVQKHIKKCFQGIKNLDLVPPGKRGNRCWEADGFTSCEGERLKFTPRPVTVEGGVEQWLNKEKLMQSRCDSEHHFSWTSQLRMELREDIHEPEKNGISAPLMQPGFSGALVCQCLQTETVTPYGYEYQGIYSRLVITPLTDQCFMALTFALHLRLGGSCQGPAGTGKTETVKDLGKTLGKFVIVFNCSDALDYVSLGRIFSGLAQSGAWCCFDEFNRIGYRGRAELPDNLKSLFRPVAMMTPDAALICEILLMAEGFDNARLLSRKATALFQLMAQQLSKQDHYDFGLRPIRAALQRAGEIKRQASESMVEQAAVIQAILDMVVPKTVPDDLDILFALVKDLFPEAELAESESETLREALEVIIEKNGWTKVDHQATKAQQLYQCMRTRHGNMMVGSTLSGKSTVLSMLEQALTYLSIGGLDYPTVRRCVVNPKSLDGAELYGGFSPTTREWTDGVFSALLRTCCNEVQQQSRSSRWVVLDGPVDTTWVESMNSLLDDNKTLTLTNGDRIELHSQVGAP
;
A
#
# COMPACT_ATOMS: atom_id res chain seq x y z
N MET A 1 -75.77 -26.96 -19.63
CA MET A 1 -76.37 -27.30 -18.32
C MET A 1 -77.75 -26.67 -18.12
N TYR A 2 -77.99 -25.39 -18.43
CA TYR A 2 -79.34 -24.80 -18.33
C TYR A 2 -80.38 -25.30 -19.36
N ALA A 3 -79.96 -25.94 -20.47
CA ALA A 3 -80.85 -26.45 -21.52
C ALA A 3 -81.37 -27.89 -21.28
N TRP A 4 -81.44 -28.35 -20.03
CA TRP A 4 -81.89 -29.70 -19.65
C TRP A 4 -82.99 -29.70 -18.57
N MET A 5 -83.54 -28.53 -18.22
CA MET A 5 -84.54 -28.37 -17.16
C MET A 5 -85.92 -27.87 -17.66
N GLU A 6 -86.12 -27.68 -18.97
CA GLU A 6 -87.36 -27.12 -19.55
C GLU A 6 -88.34 -28.19 -20.11
N SER A 7 -88.17 -29.48 -19.79
CA SER A 7 -89.17 -30.50 -20.14
C SER A 7 -90.21 -30.68 -19.01
N GLU A 8 -91.44 -30.24 -19.26
CA GLU A 8 -92.59 -30.32 -18.34
C GLU A 8 -92.93 -31.77 -17.87
N ASP A 9 -92.45 -32.78 -18.59
CA ASP A 9 -92.75 -34.20 -18.31
C ASP A 9 -92.12 -34.77 -17.02
N PHE A 10 -91.13 -34.12 -16.39
CA PHE A 10 -90.36 -34.76 -15.31
C PHE A 10 -91.20 -35.14 -14.08
N VAL A 11 -92.13 -34.27 -13.66
CA VAL A 11 -92.98 -34.52 -12.48
C VAL A 11 -94.07 -35.56 -12.78
N GLY A 12 -94.66 -35.53 -13.98
CA GLY A 12 -95.66 -36.52 -14.41
C GLY A 12 -95.06 -37.91 -14.60
N ALA A 13 -93.87 -37.99 -15.20
CA ALA A 13 -93.14 -39.25 -15.40
C ALA A 13 -92.70 -39.90 -14.08
N CYS A 14 -92.25 -39.10 -13.10
CA CYS A 14 -91.95 -39.62 -11.76
C CYS A 14 -93.20 -40.14 -11.03
N GLY A 15 -94.36 -39.47 -11.17
CA GLY A 15 -95.62 -39.94 -10.59
C GLY A 15 -96.07 -41.29 -11.13
N THR A 16 -96.03 -41.49 -12.45
CA THR A 16 -96.39 -42.79 -13.08
C THR A 16 -95.35 -43.89 -12.85
N LEU A 17 -94.07 -43.55 -12.68
CA LEU A 17 -93.03 -44.52 -12.29
C LEU A 17 -93.27 -45.13 -10.90
N VAL A 18 -93.91 -44.40 -9.98
CA VAL A 18 -94.23 -44.90 -8.63
C VAL A 18 -95.43 -45.85 -8.61
N GLU A 19 -96.40 -45.71 -9.53
CA GLU A 19 -97.50 -46.70 -9.67
C GLU A 19 -97.07 -47.99 -10.38
N ILE A 20 -96.11 -47.92 -11.31
CA ILE A 20 -95.65 -49.08 -12.10
C ILE A 20 -94.64 -49.94 -11.32
N ILE A 21 -93.88 -49.34 -10.41
CA ILE A 21 -92.91 -50.07 -9.57
C ILE A 21 -93.53 -50.23 -8.18
N SER A 22 -93.99 -51.46 -7.87
CA SER A 22 -94.67 -51.80 -6.61
C SER A 22 -93.77 -51.76 -5.36
N VAL A 23 -93.33 -50.56 -5.00
CA VAL A 23 -92.82 -50.23 -3.67
C VAL A 23 -94.03 -49.92 -2.80
N ASN A 24 -94.16 -50.59 -1.64
CA ASN A 24 -95.20 -50.25 -0.67
C ASN A 24 -94.88 -48.90 -0.02
N VAL A 25 -95.34 -47.82 -0.64
CA VAL A 25 -95.38 -46.48 -0.06
C VAL A 25 -96.38 -46.47 1.08
N SER A 26 -96.00 -45.92 2.24
CA SER A 26 -96.83 -45.90 3.43
C SER A 26 -98.02 -44.94 3.32
N GLU A 27 -99.06 -45.15 4.15
CA GLU A 27 -100.17 -44.19 4.29
C GLU A 27 -99.69 -42.81 4.75
N GLU A 28 -98.55 -42.74 5.45
CA GLU A 28 -97.93 -41.50 5.90
C GLU A 28 -97.28 -40.72 4.73
N GLU A 29 -96.59 -41.41 3.82
CA GLU A 29 -95.97 -40.81 2.64
C GLU A 29 -96.99 -40.33 1.61
N THR A 30 -98.07 -41.09 1.37
CA THR A 30 -99.17 -40.64 0.49
C THR A 30 -99.95 -39.47 1.08
N ALA A 31 -100.17 -39.45 2.41
CA ALA A 31 -100.76 -38.31 3.10
C ALA A 31 -99.86 -37.06 3.07
N ASN A 32 -98.53 -37.23 3.10
CA ASN A 32 -97.59 -36.12 2.98
C ASN A 32 -97.49 -35.60 1.53
N LEU A 33 -97.56 -36.46 0.52
CA LEU A 33 -97.64 -36.02 -0.88
C LEU A 33 -98.88 -35.16 -1.15
N GLY A 34 -100.04 -35.53 -0.60
CA GLY A 34 -101.28 -34.76 -0.70
C GLY A 34 -101.27 -33.40 0.04
N LYS A 35 -100.39 -33.22 1.03
CA LYS A 35 -100.15 -31.93 1.69
C LYS A 35 -99.13 -31.07 0.92
N LEU A 36 -98.24 -31.71 0.16
CA LEU A 36 -97.16 -31.00 -0.53
C LEU A 36 -97.69 -30.08 -1.64
N THR A 37 -98.74 -30.46 -2.34
CA THR A 37 -99.34 -29.63 -3.41
C THR A 37 -99.82 -28.27 -2.92
N PRO A 38 -100.70 -28.15 -1.89
CA PRO A 38 -101.10 -26.84 -1.37
C PRO A 38 -99.96 -26.08 -0.66
N GLU A 39 -98.93 -26.75 -0.14
CA GLU A 39 -97.74 -26.07 0.37
C GLU A 39 -96.86 -25.49 -0.76
N ILE A 40 -96.75 -26.19 -1.90
CA ILE A 40 -96.07 -25.69 -3.11
C ILE A 40 -96.86 -24.53 -3.71
N ASP A 41 -98.18 -24.62 -3.84
CA ASP A 41 -99.02 -23.52 -4.33
C ASP A 41 -98.90 -22.29 -3.41
N GLY A 42 -98.87 -22.50 -2.09
CA GLY A 42 -98.58 -21.45 -1.11
C GLY A 42 -97.19 -20.85 -1.26
N PHE A 43 -96.17 -21.67 -1.53
CA PHE A 43 -94.80 -21.22 -1.76
C PHE A 43 -94.66 -20.43 -3.06
N VAL A 44 -95.29 -20.88 -4.15
CA VAL A 44 -95.38 -20.16 -5.43
C VAL A 44 -96.09 -18.81 -5.23
N ALA A 45 -97.20 -18.77 -4.51
CA ALA A 45 -97.87 -17.50 -4.19
C ALA A 45 -96.98 -16.55 -3.36
N THR A 46 -96.15 -17.07 -2.44
CA THR A 46 -95.15 -16.24 -1.75
C THR A 46 -93.99 -15.80 -2.64
N LEU A 47 -93.59 -16.61 -3.64
CA LEU A 47 -92.59 -16.23 -4.64
C LEU A 47 -93.12 -15.14 -5.57
N GLU A 48 -94.34 -15.25 -6.07
CA GLU A 48 -94.99 -14.19 -6.87
C GLU A 48 -95.15 -12.89 -6.07
N ALA A 49 -95.52 -12.99 -4.79
CA ALA A 49 -95.59 -11.84 -3.90
C ALA A 49 -94.20 -11.21 -3.63
N ALA A 50 -93.16 -12.04 -3.48
CA ALA A 50 -91.78 -11.60 -3.32
C ALA A 50 -91.22 -10.97 -4.60
N GLU A 51 -91.54 -11.52 -5.78
CA GLU A 51 -91.18 -10.96 -7.08
C GLU A 51 -91.89 -9.63 -7.33
N ALA A 52 -93.20 -9.54 -7.05
CA ALA A 52 -93.96 -8.30 -7.13
C ALA A 52 -93.50 -7.24 -6.11
N MET A 53 -92.87 -7.66 -5.01
CA MET A 53 -92.19 -6.76 -4.07
C MET A 53 -90.82 -6.34 -4.60
N LEU A 54 -90.00 -7.28 -5.11
CA LEU A 54 -88.69 -7.03 -5.72
C LEU A 54 -88.76 -6.10 -6.92
N ILE A 55 -89.76 -6.24 -7.79
CA ILE A 55 -89.99 -5.34 -8.92
C ILE A 55 -90.29 -3.92 -8.42
N ARG A 56 -91.08 -3.78 -7.34
CA ARG A 56 -91.39 -2.48 -6.73
C ARG A 56 -90.17 -1.86 -6.06
N THR A 57 -89.40 -2.60 -5.27
CA THR A 57 -88.17 -2.10 -4.63
C THR A 57 -87.07 -1.81 -5.64
N LYS A 58 -86.88 -2.63 -6.68
CA LYS A 58 -85.94 -2.38 -7.78
C LYS A 58 -86.30 -1.09 -8.54
N LYS A 59 -87.59 -0.82 -8.76
CA LYS A 59 -88.06 0.42 -9.38
C LYS A 59 -87.86 1.65 -8.48
N ALA A 60 -88.12 1.53 -7.17
CA ALA A 60 -87.85 2.60 -6.21
C ALA A 60 -86.34 2.91 -6.12
N MET A 61 -85.51 1.88 -5.92
CA MET A 61 -84.06 2.01 -5.82
C MET A 61 -83.42 2.58 -7.10
N LYS A 62 -83.97 2.27 -8.29
CA LYS A 62 -83.55 2.92 -9.54
C LYS A 62 -83.85 4.42 -9.52
N VAL A 63 -85.05 4.84 -9.11
CA VAL A 63 -85.44 6.26 -8.99
C VAL A 63 -84.59 6.99 -7.96
N ASP A 64 -84.33 6.37 -6.80
CA ASP A 64 -83.45 6.95 -5.77
C ASP A 64 -82.01 7.13 -6.29
N THR A 65 -81.51 6.14 -7.07
CA THR A 65 -80.19 6.21 -7.73
C THR A 65 -80.13 7.32 -8.78
N GLU A 66 -81.18 7.47 -9.59
CA GLU A 66 -81.31 8.57 -10.57
C GLU A 66 -81.36 9.94 -9.87
N ILE A 67 -82.02 10.06 -8.71
CA ILE A 67 -82.01 11.28 -7.88
C ILE A 67 -80.60 11.58 -7.36
N LEU A 68 -79.88 10.57 -6.84
CA LEU A 68 -78.50 10.72 -6.34
C LEU A 68 -77.53 11.15 -7.45
N VAL A 69 -77.60 10.55 -8.64
CA VAL A 69 -76.81 10.97 -9.80
C VAL A 69 -77.11 12.40 -10.22
N ASN A 70 -78.39 12.78 -10.30
CA ASN A 70 -78.77 14.14 -10.64
C ASN A 70 -78.32 15.15 -9.58
N ALA A 71 -78.31 14.77 -8.29
CA ALA A 71 -77.78 15.59 -7.21
C ALA A 71 -76.25 15.72 -7.28
N LEU A 72 -75.53 14.63 -7.61
CA LEU A 72 -74.08 14.64 -7.82
C LEU A 72 -73.72 15.55 -9.02
N GLY A 73 -74.39 15.38 -10.16
CA GLY A 73 -74.20 16.21 -11.35
C GLY A 73 -74.45 17.71 -11.09
N ARG A 74 -75.48 18.05 -10.29
CA ARG A 74 -75.71 19.44 -9.85
C ARG A 74 -74.61 19.95 -8.94
N ARG A 75 -74.17 19.18 -7.93
CA ARG A 75 -73.02 19.56 -7.06
C ARG A 75 -71.75 19.78 -7.89
N ALA A 76 -71.54 18.93 -8.89
CA ALA A 76 -70.41 19.00 -9.80
C ALA A 76 -70.45 20.26 -10.69
N SER A 77 -71.59 20.58 -11.30
CA SER A 77 -71.79 21.83 -12.06
C SER A 77 -71.69 23.08 -11.20
N GLU A 78 -72.18 23.02 -9.95
CA GLU A 78 -72.12 24.13 -9.01
C GLU A 78 -70.68 24.38 -8.52
N LEU A 79 -69.92 23.32 -8.22
CA LEU A 79 -68.49 23.45 -7.89
C LEU A 79 -67.70 24.06 -9.06
N PHE A 80 -67.98 23.65 -10.30
CA PHE A 80 -67.33 24.22 -11.48
C PHE A 80 -67.66 25.71 -11.66
N LYS A 81 -68.91 26.13 -11.42
CA LYS A 81 -69.31 27.55 -11.42
C LYS A 81 -68.63 28.34 -10.30
N GLN A 82 -68.57 27.78 -9.09
CA GLN A 82 -67.90 28.42 -7.96
C GLN A 82 -66.40 28.55 -8.21
N PHE A 83 -65.76 27.54 -8.81
CA PHE A 83 -64.39 27.63 -9.28
C PHE A 83 -64.21 28.75 -10.32
N THR A 84 -65.02 28.79 -11.38
CA THR A 84 -64.93 29.89 -12.39
C THR A 84 -65.23 31.27 -11.83
N ALA A 85 -66.04 31.39 -10.77
CA ALA A 85 -66.39 32.66 -10.14
C ALA A 85 -65.43 33.13 -9.03
N SER A 86 -64.67 32.23 -8.39
CA SER A 86 -63.89 32.54 -7.18
C SER A 86 -62.43 32.09 -7.18
N ALA A 87 -62.01 31.19 -8.07
CA ALA A 87 -60.59 31.09 -8.38
C ALA A 87 -60.15 32.34 -9.18
N PRO A 88 -58.85 32.72 -9.18
CA PRO A 88 -58.41 34.08 -9.50
C PRO A 88 -58.35 34.37 -11.02
N PHE A 89 -59.52 34.32 -11.67
CA PHE A 89 -59.69 34.43 -13.12
C PHE A 89 -59.93 35.86 -13.63
N ASP A 90 -60.29 36.81 -12.77
CA ASP A 90 -60.36 38.24 -13.14
C ASP A 90 -59.53 39.14 -12.22
N GLY A 91 -58.85 40.11 -12.85
CA GLY A 91 -57.86 41.00 -12.23
C GLY A 91 -58.49 42.25 -11.61
N SER A 92 -59.68 42.13 -11.01
CA SER A 92 -60.36 43.26 -10.39
C SER A 92 -60.77 42.98 -8.94
N SER A 93 -60.33 43.87 -8.04
CA SER A 93 -60.70 44.03 -6.62
C SER A 93 -60.15 43.10 -5.52
N PHE A 94 -59.48 41.98 -5.80
CA PHE A 94 -58.80 41.19 -4.74
C PHE A 94 -57.30 40.98 -4.98
N LYS A 95 -56.48 41.64 -4.15
CA LYS A 95 -55.04 41.37 -4.01
C LYS A 95 -54.86 40.18 -3.06
N TYR A 96 -54.82 38.97 -3.59
CA TYR A 96 -54.50 37.77 -2.80
C TYR A 96 -52.98 37.62 -2.66
N GLU A 97 -52.50 37.33 -1.45
CA GLU A 97 -51.15 36.81 -1.28
C GLU A 97 -51.06 35.38 -1.83
N ALA A 98 -49.87 34.95 -2.26
CA ALA A 98 -49.66 33.60 -2.81
C ALA A 98 -50.09 32.48 -1.84
N SER A 99 -49.96 32.72 -0.53
CA SER A 99 -50.46 31.85 0.55
C SER A 99 -51.99 31.69 0.51
N THR A 100 -52.73 32.77 0.27
CA THR A 100 -54.20 32.78 0.22
C THR A 100 -54.72 32.12 -1.05
N ALA A 101 -54.09 32.40 -2.20
CA ALA A 101 -54.42 31.76 -3.47
C ALA A 101 -54.17 30.25 -3.43
N PHE A 102 -53.07 29.80 -2.79
CA PHE A 102 -52.77 28.39 -2.60
C PHE A 102 -53.82 27.69 -1.70
N GLY A 103 -54.26 28.35 -0.61
CA GLY A 103 -55.32 27.84 0.25
C GLY A 103 -56.66 27.64 -0.47
N ILE A 104 -57.03 28.57 -1.37
CA ILE A 104 -58.24 28.47 -2.20
C ILE A 104 -58.14 27.27 -3.16
N ILE A 105 -57.01 27.11 -3.86
CA ILE A 105 -56.77 25.98 -4.78
C ILE A 105 -56.75 24.64 -4.02
N GLN A 106 -56.15 24.60 -2.82
CA GLN A 106 -56.15 23.42 -1.95
C GLN A 106 -57.57 23.03 -1.51
N GLY A 107 -58.42 24.02 -1.20
CA GLY A 107 -59.84 23.81 -0.91
C GLY A 107 -60.58 23.16 -2.06
N PHE A 108 -60.49 23.74 -3.28
CA PHE A 108 -61.10 23.17 -4.48
C PHE A 108 -60.59 21.76 -4.81
N LYS A 109 -59.29 21.49 -4.62
CA LYS A 109 -58.72 20.15 -4.81
C LYS A 109 -59.33 19.14 -3.84
N ALA A 110 -59.50 19.50 -2.57
CA ALA A 110 -60.11 18.63 -1.56
C ALA A 110 -61.60 18.35 -1.84
N GLU A 111 -62.37 19.36 -2.25
CA GLU A 111 -63.79 19.16 -2.62
C GLU A 111 -63.96 18.34 -3.91
N LEU A 112 -63.07 18.51 -4.89
CA LEU A 112 -63.07 17.72 -6.11
C LEU A 112 -62.70 16.25 -5.85
N SER A 113 -61.71 15.98 -4.98
CA SER A 113 -61.41 14.61 -4.50
C SER A 113 -62.56 13.98 -3.73
N LYS A 114 -63.38 14.78 -3.02
CA LYS A 114 -64.59 14.29 -2.36
C LYS A 114 -65.69 13.93 -3.38
N LEU A 115 -65.88 14.75 -4.41
CA LEU A 115 -66.82 14.44 -5.49
C LEU A 115 -66.41 13.22 -6.32
N SER A 116 -65.11 13.00 -6.57
CA SER A 116 -64.65 11.78 -7.24
C SER A 116 -64.89 10.53 -6.38
N ALA A 117 -64.65 10.61 -5.06
CA ALA A 117 -64.97 9.52 -4.15
C ALA A 117 -66.49 9.23 -4.06
N ASP A 118 -67.33 10.28 -3.99
CA ASP A 118 -68.80 10.16 -4.03
C ASP A 118 -69.27 9.52 -5.37
N ARG A 119 -68.63 9.86 -6.50
CA ARG A 119 -68.89 9.24 -7.82
C ARG A 119 -68.52 7.76 -7.82
N ASP A 120 -67.31 7.42 -7.39
CA ASP A 120 -66.76 6.07 -7.52
C ASP A 120 -67.52 5.04 -6.68
N GLN A 121 -68.15 5.47 -5.57
CA GLN A 121 -69.08 4.65 -4.79
C GLN A 121 -70.40 4.33 -5.52
N LEU A 122 -70.84 5.18 -6.46
CA LEU A 122 -72.08 4.99 -7.21
C LEU A 122 -71.90 4.17 -8.49
N ILE A 123 -70.69 4.10 -9.07
CA ILE A 123 -70.42 3.38 -10.33
C ILE A 123 -70.98 1.94 -10.33
N PRO A 124 -70.75 1.08 -9.30
CA PRO A 124 -71.26 -0.30 -9.31
C PRO A 124 -72.80 -0.39 -9.28
N ILE A 125 -73.46 0.60 -8.67
CA ILE A 125 -74.93 0.68 -8.60
C ILE A 125 -75.50 1.12 -9.95
N LEU A 126 -74.78 2.00 -10.66
CA LEU A 126 -75.17 2.49 -11.98
C LEU A 126 -75.02 1.44 -13.08
N GLU A 127 -73.94 0.66 -13.03
CA GLU A 127 -73.75 -0.52 -13.88
C GLU A 127 -74.89 -1.54 -13.67
N PHE A 128 -75.28 -1.82 -12.42
CA PHE A 128 -76.39 -2.73 -12.09
C PHE A 128 -77.75 -2.29 -12.66
N PHE A 129 -78.00 -0.98 -12.80
CA PHE A 129 -79.24 -0.44 -13.36
C PHE A 129 -79.16 -0.03 -14.85
N GLY A 130 -77.98 -0.15 -15.47
CA GLY A 130 -77.72 0.28 -16.84
C GLY A 130 -77.92 1.80 -17.05
N ILE A 131 -77.46 2.62 -16.10
CA ILE A 131 -77.58 4.09 -16.15
C ILE A 131 -76.23 4.69 -16.56
N GLU A 132 -76.18 5.36 -17.71
CA GLU A 132 -74.96 5.99 -18.22
C GLU A 132 -74.66 7.32 -17.49
N TYR A 133 -73.64 7.33 -16.64
CA TYR A 133 -73.12 8.55 -16.03
C TYR A 133 -72.12 9.25 -16.95
N HIS A 134 -72.39 10.51 -17.26
CA HIS A 134 -71.53 11.35 -18.07
C HIS A 134 -70.87 12.41 -17.15
N THR A 135 -69.57 12.28 -16.89
CA THR A 135 -68.80 13.37 -16.24
C THR A 135 -68.84 14.59 -17.15
N SER A 136 -69.02 15.81 -16.61
CA SER A 136 -68.85 17.00 -17.44
C SER A 136 -67.40 17.10 -17.89
N ARG A 137 -67.19 17.28 -19.20
CA ARG A 137 -65.88 17.54 -19.81
C ARG A 137 -65.17 18.73 -19.14
N ASP A 138 -65.95 19.70 -18.66
CA ASP A 138 -65.46 20.89 -17.97
C ASP A 138 -64.81 20.56 -16.62
N LEU A 139 -65.27 19.51 -15.94
CA LEU A 139 -64.71 19.05 -14.66
C LEU A 139 -63.44 18.23 -14.84
N GLU A 140 -63.37 17.40 -15.87
CA GLU A 140 -62.13 16.70 -16.24
C GLU A 140 -61.05 17.72 -16.64
N GLN A 141 -61.43 18.79 -17.34
CA GLN A 141 -60.54 19.91 -17.63
C GLN A 141 -60.14 20.68 -16.36
N MET A 142 -61.09 21.03 -15.49
CA MET A 142 -60.81 21.66 -14.19
C MET A 142 -59.85 20.84 -13.33
N GLN A 143 -60.03 19.52 -13.26
CA GLN A 143 -59.13 18.62 -12.53
C GLN A 143 -57.72 18.66 -13.11
N GLY A 144 -57.59 18.46 -14.43
CA GLY A 144 -56.29 18.49 -15.11
C GLY A 144 -55.56 19.82 -15.00
N ASP A 145 -56.29 20.95 -14.96
CA ASP A 145 -55.69 22.27 -14.82
C ASP A 145 -55.31 22.56 -13.35
N ILE A 146 -56.11 22.16 -12.36
CA ILE A 146 -55.75 22.23 -10.93
C ILE A 146 -54.49 21.43 -10.62
N GLU A 147 -54.34 20.22 -11.19
CA GLU A 147 -53.16 19.38 -10.97
C GLU A 147 -51.88 20.02 -11.56
N LYS A 148 -51.93 20.54 -12.79
CA LYS A 148 -50.80 21.25 -13.41
C LYS A 148 -50.40 22.52 -12.65
N LEU A 149 -51.39 23.31 -12.21
CA LEU A 149 -51.16 24.53 -11.44
C LEU A 149 -50.57 24.22 -10.05
N TRP A 150 -51.01 23.11 -9.43
CA TRP A 150 -50.45 22.63 -8.17
C TRP A 150 -48.97 22.27 -8.29
N ASP A 151 -48.56 21.57 -9.35
CA ASP A 151 -47.14 21.23 -9.55
C ASP A 151 -46.26 22.47 -9.72
N VAL A 152 -46.72 23.50 -10.45
CA VAL A 152 -45.96 24.77 -10.63
C VAL A 152 -45.81 25.54 -9.31
N TRP A 153 -46.90 25.70 -8.54
CA TRP A 153 -46.90 26.56 -7.36
C TRP A 153 -46.51 25.88 -6.04
N SER A 154 -46.55 24.55 -5.95
CA SER A 154 -46.14 23.83 -4.73
C SER A 154 -44.62 23.66 -4.59
N LEU A 155 -43.85 23.84 -5.67
CA LEU A 155 -42.42 23.52 -5.68
C LEU A 155 -41.52 24.69 -5.27
N LYS A 156 -41.15 24.70 -3.99
CA LYS A 156 -40.02 25.49 -3.43
C LYS A 156 -38.66 25.27 -4.14
N ALA A 157 -38.58 24.27 -5.01
CA ALA A 157 -37.40 23.91 -5.80
C ALA A 157 -37.18 24.81 -7.04
N ILE A 158 -38.22 25.48 -7.54
CA ILE A 158 -38.08 26.34 -8.73
C ILE A 158 -37.25 27.59 -8.37
N ARG A 159 -36.28 27.94 -9.22
CA ARG A 159 -35.34 29.06 -9.07
C ARG A 159 -35.48 29.99 -10.28
N ASP A 160 -34.89 31.18 -10.22
CA ASP A 160 -35.04 32.18 -11.31
C ASP A 160 -34.59 31.63 -12.67
N ARG A 161 -33.51 30.82 -12.72
CA ARG A 161 -33.07 30.09 -13.93
C ARG A 161 -34.16 29.24 -14.60
N HIS A 162 -35.07 28.65 -13.83
CA HIS A 162 -36.19 27.85 -14.35
C HIS A 162 -37.31 28.77 -14.86
N TRP A 163 -37.61 29.84 -14.11
CA TRP A 163 -38.53 30.89 -14.55
C TRP A 163 -38.07 31.58 -15.83
N ASP A 164 -36.77 31.80 -15.99
CA ASP A 164 -36.20 32.46 -17.17
C ASP A 164 -36.24 31.56 -18.41
N ARG A 165 -36.15 30.22 -18.25
CA ARG A 165 -36.47 29.27 -19.33
C ARG A 165 -37.95 29.29 -19.71
N ILE A 166 -38.85 29.40 -18.73
CA ILE A 166 -40.30 29.55 -18.99
C ILE A 166 -40.56 30.88 -19.73
N LYS A 167 -39.94 31.98 -19.32
CA LYS A 167 -40.01 33.30 -19.99
C LYS A 167 -39.36 33.33 -21.38
N ALA A 168 -38.34 32.50 -21.64
CA ALA A 168 -37.71 32.45 -22.97
C ALA A 168 -38.65 31.85 -24.03
N GLU A 169 -39.48 30.88 -23.62
CA GLU A 169 -40.49 30.27 -24.47
C GLU A 169 -41.77 31.13 -24.58
N VAL A 170 -42.15 31.84 -23.51
CA VAL A 170 -43.35 32.70 -23.46
C VAL A 170 -43.05 34.07 -24.08
N ALA A 171 -43.79 34.45 -25.12
CA ALA A 171 -43.52 35.67 -25.88
C ALA A 171 -43.80 36.98 -25.12
N GLU A 172 -44.53 36.94 -24.01
CA GLU A 172 -44.84 38.09 -23.15
C GLU A 172 -43.93 38.12 -21.91
N LYS A 173 -43.41 39.30 -21.56
CA LYS A 173 -42.61 39.48 -20.35
C LYS A 173 -43.51 39.59 -19.12
N PHE A 174 -43.37 38.64 -18.20
CA PHE A 174 -44.03 38.66 -16.88
C PHE A 174 -42.99 38.55 -15.75
N ASP A 175 -43.33 39.08 -14.58
CA ASP A 175 -42.55 38.95 -13.35
C ASP A 175 -43.25 37.98 -12.40
N GLN A 176 -42.63 36.82 -12.15
CA GLN A 176 -43.17 35.78 -11.27
C GLN A 176 -43.24 36.20 -9.78
N ARG A 177 -42.63 37.32 -9.40
CA ARG A 177 -42.65 37.88 -8.04
C ARG A 177 -43.60 39.06 -7.89
N SER A 178 -44.19 39.55 -8.99
CA SER A 178 -45.17 40.64 -8.92
C SER A 178 -46.49 40.15 -8.30
N PRO A 179 -47.16 40.96 -7.44
CA PRO A 179 -48.53 40.67 -7.02
C PRO A 179 -49.54 40.63 -8.17
N ASP A 180 -49.17 41.08 -9.38
CA ASP A 180 -50.00 41.00 -10.58
C ASP A 180 -49.93 39.62 -11.27
N PHE A 181 -48.99 38.75 -10.88
CA PHE A 181 -48.83 37.39 -11.40
C PHE A 181 -49.89 36.43 -10.81
N THR A 182 -51.11 36.62 -11.28
CA THR A 182 -52.33 35.91 -10.85
C THR A 182 -52.61 34.67 -11.69
N LEU A 183 -53.56 33.82 -11.28
CA LEU A 183 -53.99 32.67 -12.09
C LEU A 183 -54.42 33.11 -13.50
N LYS A 184 -55.13 34.23 -13.63
CA LYS A 184 -55.46 34.87 -14.91
C LYS A 184 -54.24 35.07 -15.81
N SER A 185 -53.11 35.51 -15.26
CA SER A 185 -51.87 35.65 -16.05
C SER A 185 -51.35 34.30 -16.54
N VAL A 186 -51.41 33.24 -15.73
CA VAL A 186 -50.99 31.88 -16.12
C VAL A 186 -51.85 31.33 -17.27
N PHE A 187 -53.15 31.62 -17.28
CA PHE A 187 -54.05 31.28 -18.39
C PHE A 187 -53.82 32.19 -19.63
N HIS A 188 -53.56 33.49 -19.45
CA HIS A 188 -53.26 34.43 -20.55
C HIS A 188 -51.96 34.09 -21.29
N LEU A 189 -50.95 33.63 -20.55
CA LEU A 189 -49.64 33.24 -21.08
C LEU A 189 -49.64 31.84 -21.75
N ASP A 190 -50.81 31.21 -21.91
CA ASP A 190 -51.03 29.88 -22.50
C ASP A 190 -50.10 28.77 -21.94
N LEU A 191 -49.73 28.89 -20.65
CA LEU A 191 -48.78 28.00 -20.00
C LEU A 191 -49.29 26.55 -19.91
N LEU A 192 -50.61 26.36 -19.83
CA LEU A 192 -51.26 25.04 -19.78
C LEU A 192 -51.07 24.23 -21.07
N ARG A 193 -50.97 24.90 -22.24
CA ARG A 193 -50.68 24.24 -23.52
C ARG A 193 -49.23 23.74 -23.61
N ARG A 194 -48.37 24.17 -22.69
CA ARG A 194 -46.95 23.83 -22.61
C ARG A 194 -46.64 22.98 -21.37
N SER A 195 -47.62 22.22 -20.89
CA SER A 195 -47.50 21.34 -19.71
C SER A 195 -46.29 20.40 -19.76
N ASP A 196 -45.91 19.90 -20.94
CA ASP A 196 -44.76 18.99 -21.09
C ASP A 196 -43.41 19.66 -20.85
N LEU A 197 -43.30 20.97 -21.10
CA LEU A 197 -42.11 21.75 -20.73
C LEU A 197 -42.09 22.01 -19.22
N ILE A 198 -43.24 22.42 -18.68
CA ILE A 198 -43.40 22.73 -17.26
C ILE A 198 -43.10 21.51 -16.39
N SER A 199 -43.66 20.34 -16.72
CA SER A 199 -43.44 19.09 -16.00
C SER A 199 -41.95 18.69 -16.00
N ARG A 200 -41.27 18.79 -17.16
CA ARG A 200 -39.82 18.55 -17.25
C ARG A 200 -39.02 19.52 -16.39
N LEU A 201 -39.25 20.83 -16.49
CA LEU A 201 -38.56 21.84 -15.66
C LEU A 201 -38.84 21.66 -14.16
N THR A 202 -40.03 21.18 -13.81
CA THR A 202 -40.43 20.80 -12.46
C THR A 202 -39.59 19.61 -11.94
N ASP A 203 -39.38 18.58 -12.74
CA ASP A 203 -38.56 17.43 -12.37
C ASP A 203 -37.05 17.73 -12.39
N GLU A 204 -36.58 18.60 -13.29
CA GLU A 204 -35.24 19.19 -13.24
C GLU A 204 -35.02 19.92 -11.91
N ALA A 205 -35.92 20.85 -11.57
CA ALA A 205 -35.86 21.60 -10.32
C ALA A 205 -35.89 20.68 -9.07
N ARG A 206 -36.72 19.64 -9.07
CA ARG A 206 -36.78 18.65 -7.97
C ARG A 206 -35.45 17.93 -7.75
N LYS A 207 -34.71 17.61 -8.82
CA LYS A 207 -33.41 16.93 -8.74
C LYS A 207 -32.30 17.92 -8.35
N GLU A 208 -32.29 19.11 -8.94
CA GLU A 208 -31.39 20.20 -8.54
C GLU A 208 -31.54 20.56 -7.05
N PHE A 209 -32.76 20.59 -6.50
CA PHE A 209 -33.01 20.88 -5.09
C PHE A 209 -32.45 19.80 -4.15
N LYS A 210 -32.45 18.52 -4.57
CA LYS A 210 -31.79 17.45 -3.80
C LYS A 210 -30.27 17.62 -3.78
N ILE A 211 -29.68 17.98 -4.92
CA ILE A 211 -28.25 18.30 -5.03
C ILE A 211 -27.91 19.52 -4.16
N GLU A 212 -28.72 20.58 -4.22
CA GLU A 212 -28.57 21.79 -3.40
C GLU A 212 -28.66 21.47 -1.90
N ALA A 213 -29.58 20.60 -1.47
CA ALA A 213 -29.69 20.17 -0.08
C ALA A 213 -28.44 19.40 0.39
N ALA A 214 -27.99 18.40 -0.38
CA ALA A 214 -26.81 17.61 -0.04
C ALA A 214 -25.52 18.46 -0.02
N LEU A 215 -25.37 19.42 -0.94
CA LEU A 215 -24.23 20.35 -0.92
C LEU A 215 -24.27 21.27 0.30
N ASN A 216 -25.43 21.77 0.71
CA ASN A 216 -25.55 22.59 1.91
C ASN A 216 -25.25 21.81 3.20
N GLU A 217 -25.58 20.51 3.25
CA GLU A 217 -25.21 19.62 4.35
C GLU A 217 -23.69 19.45 4.46
N ILE A 218 -23.02 19.11 3.34
CA ILE A 218 -21.56 19.04 3.27
C ILE A 218 -20.92 20.37 3.72
N ILE A 219 -21.39 21.50 3.19
CA ILE A 219 -20.91 22.85 3.57
C ILE A 219 -21.08 23.09 5.08
N ALA A 220 -22.22 22.74 5.66
CA ALA A 220 -22.50 22.97 7.08
C ALA A 220 -21.56 22.15 7.99
N VAL A 221 -21.31 20.88 7.65
CA VAL A 221 -20.35 20.03 8.38
C VAL A 221 -18.94 20.63 8.30
N TRP A 222 -18.40 20.84 7.09
CA TRP A 222 -17.02 21.31 6.95
C TRP A 222 -16.77 22.76 7.39
N SER A 223 -17.81 23.60 7.45
CA SER A 223 -17.71 24.97 7.99
C SER A 223 -17.72 25.02 9.53
N SER A 224 -18.06 23.92 10.21
CA SER A 224 -18.19 23.85 11.67
C SER A 224 -17.26 22.82 12.33
N LEU A 225 -16.52 22.05 11.53
CA LEU A 225 -15.62 21.00 11.99
C LEU A 225 -14.30 21.60 12.52
N GLU A 226 -14.00 21.31 13.80
CA GLU A 226 -12.73 21.65 14.45
C GLU A 226 -11.84 20.41 14.53
N LEU A 227 -10.58 20.54 14.10
CA LEU A 227 -9.59 19.45 14.24
C LEU A 227 -9.08 19.40 15.69
N ASN A 228 -9.07 18.20 16.28
CA ASN A 228 -8.51 18.01 17.62
C ASN A 228 -6.97 18.14 17.57
N ILE A 229 -6.40 19.00 18.42
CA ILE A 229 -4.96 19.25 18.49
C ILE A 229 -4.48 19.03 19.92
N VAL A 230 -3.66 18.00 20.10
CA VAL A 230 -3.14 17.53 21.39
C VAL A 230 -1.66 17.89 21.53
N PRO A 231 -1.18 18.37 22.69
CA PRO A 231 0.24 18.60 22.91
C PRO A 231 1.05 17.30 22.89
N TYR A 232 2.12 17.29 22.11
CA TYR A 232 3.10 16.23 22.00
C TYR A 232 4.49 16.72 22.49
N LYS A 233 5.47 15.80 22.61
CA LYS A 233 6.78 16.06 23.22
C LYS A 233 7.45 17.36 22.72
N ASN A 234 8.13 18.07 23.62
CA ASN A 234 8.93 19.28 23.33
C ASN A 234 8.15 20.43 22.63
N ASN A 235 6.97 20.78 23.14
CA ASN A 235 6.09 21.83 22.61
C ASN A 235 5.61 21.61 21.15
N MET A 236 5.70 20.39 20.63
CA MET A 236 5.09 20.05 19.34
C MET A 236 3.59 19.82 19.53
N LEU A 237 2.80 20.01 18.47
CA LEU A 237 1.37 19.78 18.48
C LEU A 237 1.05 18.62 17.52
N ARG A 238 0.25 17.65 17.99
CA ARG A 238 -0.24 16.52 17.22
C ARG A 238 -1.72 16.74 16.91
N VAL A 239 -2.07 16.83 15.62
CA VAL A 239 -3.46 16.66 15.18
C VAL A 239 -3.87 15.22 15.42
N GLU A 240 -5.02 15.00 16.04
CA GLU A 240 -5.71 13.71 16.05
C GLU A 240 -6.85 13.77 15.04
N ALA A 241 -6.65 13.10 13.90
CA ALA A 241 -7.72 12.73 13.00
C ALA A 241 -8.27 11.38 13.46
N ASP A 242 -9.49 11.37 13.97
CA ASP A 242 -10.17 10.16 14.43
C ASP A 242 -10.77 9.37 13.25
N GLU A 243 -11.12 8.10 13.49
CA GLU A 243 -11.75 7.25 12.47
C GLU A 243 -13.09 7.83 11.98
N GLY A 244 -13.80 8.61 12.81
CA GLY A 244 -15.03 9.31 12.43
C GLY A 244 -14.81 10.40 11.38
N LEU A 245 -13.86 11.31 11.62
CA LEU A 245 -13.47 12.35 10.65
C LEU A 245 -13.11 11.76 9.28
N LEU A 246 -12.31 10.69 9.27
CA LEU A 246 -11.87 10.03 8.04
C LEU A 246 -13.05 9.39 7.29
N ALA A 247 -13.93 8.68 7.99
CA ALA A 247 -15.13 8.09 7.39
C ALA A 247 -16.06 9.16 6.78
N THR A 248 -16.28 10.29 7.48
CA THR A 248 -17.07 11.42 6.96
C THR A 248 -16.42 12.07 5.73
N LEU A 249 -15.08 12.10 5.67
CA LEU A 249 -14.35 12.61 4.50
C LEU A 249 -14.51 11.73 3.27
N GLU A 250 -14.37 10.41 3.43
CA GLU A 250 -14.59 9.45 2.34
C GLU A 250 -16.05 9.46 1.85
N GLU A 251 -17.03 9.50 2.76
CA GLU A 251 -18.45 9.56 2.44
C GLU A 251 -18.82 10.84 1.66
N HIS A 252 -18.33 12.00 2.10
CA HIS A 252 -18.57 13.27 1.40
C HIS A 252 -17.85 13.36 0.05
N LEU A 253 -16.64 12.79 -0.10
CA LEU A 253 -15.97 12.68 -1.39
C LEU A 253 -16.73 11.78 -2.38
N LEU A 254 -17.22 10.63 -1.94
CA LEU A 254 -18.06 9.74 -2.74
C LEU A 254 -19.37 10.43 -3.15
N SER A 255 -19.95 11.21 -2.24
CA SER A 255 -21.18 11.99 -2.49
C SER A 255 -20.97 13.08 -3.55
N LEU A 256 -19.87 13.83 -3.48
CA LEU A 256 -19.51 14.85 -4.47
C LEU A 256 -19.22 14.24 -5.85
N SER A 257 -18.51 13.11 -5.90
CA SER A 257 -18.28 12.35 -7.14
C SER A 257 -19.61 11.88 -7.77
N THR A 258 -20.53 11.38 -6.95
CA THR A 258 -21.87 10.98 -7.37
C THR A 258 -22.67 12.17 -7.91
N ILE A 259 -22.69 13.30 -7.19
CA ILE A 259 -23.33 14.56 -7.63
C ILE A 259 -22.77 15.01 -8.98
N LYS A 260 -21.44 15.02 -9.15
CA LYS A 260 -20.75 15.42 -10.38
C LYS A 260 -21.07 14.52 -11.58
N SER A 261 -21.42 13.25 -11.34
CA SER A 261 -21.91 12.34 -12.38
C SER A 261 -23.38 12.56 -12.78
N ASP A 262 -24.18 13.21 -11.93
CA ASP A 262 -25.57 13.53 -12.25
C ASP A 262 -25.64 14.69 -13.26
N GLN A 263 -26.44 14.52 -14.31
CA GLN A 263 -26.65 15.54 -15.35
C GLN A 263 -27.30 16.85 -14.82
N PHE A 264 -27.84 16.87 -13.60
CA PHE A 264 -28.44 18.07 -13.00
C PHE A 264 -27.47 18.91 -12.14
N HIS A 265 -26.18 18.55 -12.05
CA HIS A 265 -25.22 19.32 -11.25
C HIS A 265 -24.77 20.66 -11.87
N PHE A 266 -25.01 20.88 -13.17
CA PHE A 266 -24.47 22.03 -13.92
C PHE A 266 -24.62 23.41 -13.23
N PRO A 267 -25.76 23.77 -12.60
CA PRO A 267 -25.90 25.06 -11.91
C PRO A 267 -24.98 25.24 -10.71
N PHE A 268 -24.45 24.14 -10.17
CA PHE A 268 -23.59 24.10 -8.99
C PHE A 268 -22.16 23.62 -9.32
N LYS A 269 -21.83 23.45 -10.62
CA LYS A 269 -20.57 22.84 -11.07
C LYS A 269 -19.34 23.42 -10.41
N ASP A 270 -19.23 24.74 -10.32
CA ASP A 270 -18.05 25.40 -9.76
C ASP A 270 -17.95 25.16 -8.24
N LEU A 271 -19.08 25.10 -7.53
CA LEU A 271 -19.16 24.81 -6.10
C LEU A 271 -18.84 23.34 -5.80
N VAL A 272 -19.38 22.40 -6.59
CA VAL A 272 -19.05 20.96 -6.53
C VAL A 272 -17.55 20.77 -6.75
N SER A 273 -17.01 21.37 -7.82
CA SER A 273 -15.58 21.25 -8.18
C SER A 273 -14.67 21.86 -7.11
N TYR A 274 -15.08 22.97 -6.49
CA TYR A 274 -14.36 23.60 -5.38
C TYR A 274 -14.31 22.70 -4.15
N TRP A 275 -15.45 22.15 -3.71
CA TRP A 275 -15.50 21.29 -2.54
C TRP A 275 -14.82 19.94 -2.77
N GLU A 276 -14.96 19.35 -3.96
CA GLU A 276 -14.25 18.13 -4.35
C GLU A 276 -12.73 18.35 -4.28
N ALA A 277 -12.20 19.40 -4.92
CA ALA A 277 -10.77 19.71 -4.86
C ALA A 277 -10.29 20.05 -3.44
N THR A 278 -11.10 20.76 -2.65
CA THR A 278 -10.76 21.13 -1.27
C THR A 278 -10.73 19.90 -0.35
N LEU A 279 -11.73 19.03 -0.42
CA LEU A 279 -11.78 17.81 0.39
C LEU A 279 -10.72 16.79 -0.03
N SER A 280 -10.42 16.65 -1.33
CA SER A 280 -9.30 15.82 -1.79
C SER A 280 -7.95 16.37 -1.29
N THR A 281 -7.74 17.68 -1.33
CA THR A 281 -6.54 18.31 -0.76
C THR A 281 -6.45 18.08 0.76
N ILE A 282 -7.58 18.12 1.48
CA ILE A 282 -7.62 17.82 2.92
C ILE A 282 -7.29 16.34 3.18
N ALA A 283 -7.81 15.41 2.37
CA ALA A 283 -7.50 13.98 2.48
C ALA A 283 -5.99 13.72 2.30
N GLU A 284 -5.40 14.22 1.21
CA GLU A 284 -3.97 14.13 0.94
C GLU A 284 -3.12 14.74 2.07
N LEU A 285 -3.52 15.91 2.58
CA LEU A 285 -2.82 16.58 3.68
C LEU A 285 -2.94 15.83 5.01
N LEU A 286 -4.11 15.25 5.33
CA LEU A 286 -4.30 14.45 6.54
C LEU A 286 -3.51 13.14 6.50
N GLU A 287 -3.47 12.47 5.34
CA GLU A 287 -2.66 11.26 5.15
C GLU A 287 -1.16 11.56 5.32
N LEU A 288 -0.66 12.59 4.63
CA LEU A 288 0.73 13.04 4.75
C LEU A 288 1.07 13.48 6.18
N LEU A 289 0.16 14.18 6.86
CA LEU A 289 0.35 14.61 8.25
C LEU A 289 0.44 13.42 9.20
N GLN A 290 -0.48 12.45 9.09
CA GLN A 290 -0.42 11.22 9.88
C GLN A 290 0.86 10.44 9.60
N GLN A 291 1.30 10.35 8.34
CA GLN A 291 2.55 9.70 7.98
C GLN A 291 3.75 10.37 8.68
N VAL A 292 3.84 11.70 8.64
CA VAL A 292 4.90 12.47 9.31
C VAL A 292 4.82 12.31 10.83
N GLN A 293 3.63 12.31 11.43
CA GLN A 293 3.45 12.12 12.88
C GLN A 293 3.92 10.72 13.33
N ARG A 294 3.58 9.66 12.58
CA ARG A 294 4.06 8.29 12.86
C ARG A 294 5.59 8.19 12.71
N GLN A 295 6.17 8.90 11.74
CA GLN A 295 7.63 9.02 11.60
C GLN A 295 8.27 9.81 12.77
N GLN A 296 7.62 10.83 13.32
CA GLN A 296 8.08 11.53 14.54
C GLN A 296 7.97 10.66 15.80
N GLU A 297 6.96 9.79 15.87
CA GLU A 297 6.79 8.83 16.98
C GLU A 297 7.83 7.71 16.96
N PHE A 298 8.29 7.28 15.78
CA PHE A 298 9.43 6.37 15.64
C PHE A 298 10.35 6.81 14.48
N PRO A 299 11.36 7.67 14.75
CA PRO A 299 12.24 8.27 13.74
C PRO A 299 13.00 7.31 12.81
N ARG A 300 13.01 6.00 13.10
CA ARG A 300 13.60 4.99 12.21
C ARG A 300 12.74 4.72 10.98
N PHE A 301 11.43 4.99 11.02
CA PHE A 301 10.55 4.90 9.86
C PHE A 301 10.93 5.85 8.72
N TYR A 302 11.66 6.94 8.98
CA TYR A 302 12.24 7.77 7.89
C TYR A 302 13.12 6.95 6.94
N PHE A 303 13.77 5.89 7.42
CA PHE A 303 14.71 5.05 6.67
C PHE A 303 14.11 3.72 6.17
N VAL A 304 12.81 3.52 6.34
CA VAL A 304 12.04 2.36 5.89
C VAL A 304 11.16 2.78 4.72
N SER A 305 10.94 1.90 3.73
CA SER A 305 10.10 2.23 2.58
C SER A 305 8.66 2.53 2.99
N ASN A 306 7.93 3.32 2.20
CA ASN A 306 6.54 3.65 2.53
C ASN A 306 5.64 2.39 2.55
N SER A 307 5.89 1.42 1.67
CA SER A 307 5.14 0.17 1.62
C SER A 307 5.42 -0.72 2.83
N ASP A 308 6.68 -0.88 3.24
CA ASP A 308 7.03 -1.57 4.50
C ASP A 308 6.39 -0.88 5.70
N MET A 309 6.43 0.46 5.75
CA MET A 309 5.85 1.24 6.85
C MET A 309 4.35 1.03 6.97
N LEU A 310 3.62 1.09 5.85
CA LEU A 310 2.18 0.81 5.81
C LEU A 310 1.87 -0.65 6.18
N GLU A 311 2.70 -1.61 5.77
CA GLU A 311 2.53 -3.02 6.14
C GLU A 311 2.75 -3.25 7.65
N ILE A 312 3.79 -2.66 8.24
CA ILE A 312 4.03 -2.66 9.69
C ILE A 312 2.85 -2.08 10.46
N LEU A 313 2.29 -0.97 9.98
CA LEU A 313 1.19 -0.25 10.63
C LEU A 313 -0.16 -0.95 10.45
N GLY A 314 -0.42 -1.57 9.29
CA GLY A 314 -1.62 -2.36 9.03
C GLY A 314 -1.68 -3.64 9.86
N GLU A 315 -0.53 -4.29 10.07
CA GLU A 315 -0.41 -5.52 10.86
C GLU A 315 -0.13 -5.26 12.35
N ALA A 316 -0.38 -4.04 12.85
CA ALA A 316 -0.13 -3.64 14.24
C ALA A 316 -0.78 -4.53 15.31
N LYS A 317 -1.87 -5.23 14.96
CA LYS A 317 -2.61 -6.16 15.84
C LYS A 317 -1.94 -7.54 15.95
N ASP A 318 -1.02 -7.88 15.05
CA ASP A 318 -0.32 -9.16 14.98
C ASP A 318 1.21 -8.98 14.94
N PRO A 319 1.86 -8.93 16.12
CA PRO A 319 3.30 -8.71 16.21
C PRO A 319 4.17 -9.79 15.53
N GLU A 320 3.64 -10.99 15.26
CA GLU A 320 4.40 -12.01 14.53
C GLU A 320 4.62 -11.62 13.06
N LYS A 321 3.66 -10.96 12.43
CA LYS A 321 3.81 -10.45 11.06
C LYS A 321 4.77 -9.27 10.96
N VAL A 322 4.86 -8.45 12.02
CA VAL A 322 5.81 -7.31 12.08
C VAL A 322 7.27 -7.79 12.10
N GLN A 323 7.55 -9.02 12.57
CA GLN A 323 8.91 -9.59 12.69
C GLN A 323 9.77 -9.43 11.43
N LYS A 324 9.19 -9.65 10.24
CA LYS A 324 9.92 -9.57 8.96
C LYS A 324 10.52 -8.19 8.68
N HIS A 325 10.03 -7.13 9.33
CA HIS A 325 10.55 -5.77 9.20
C HIS A 325 11.40 -5.31 10.39
N ILE A 326 11.55 -6.11 11.46
CA ILE A 326 12.36 -5.74 12.64
C ILE A 326 13.82 -5.48 12.23
N LYS A 327 14.40 -6.33 11.38
CA LYS A 327 15.74 -6.13 10.80
C LYS A 327 15.86 -4.87 9.93
N LYS A 328 14.78 -4.42 9.28
CA LYS A 328 14.77 -3.14 8.56
C LYS A 328 14.80 -1.93 9.51
N CYS A 329 14.24 -2.08 10.71
CA CYS A 329 14.21 -1.04 11.75
C CYS A 329 15.49 -1.00 12.61
N PHE A 330 16.09 -2.16 12.91
CA PHE A 330 17.27 -2.27 13.79
C PHE A 330 18.39 -3.06 13.12
N GLN A 331 19.60 -2.51 13.12
CA GLN A 331 20.75 -3.11 12.44
C GLN A 331 21.24 -4.41 13.11
N GLY A 332 21.31 -4.44 14.44
CA GLY A 332 21.78 -5.61 15.19
C GLY A 332 20.72 -6.68 15.48
N ILE A 333 19.43 -6.34 15.42
CA ILE A 333 18.33 -7.22 15.83
C ILE A 333 17.67 -7.83 14.59
N LYS A 334 17.61 -9.17 14.56
CA LYS A 334 16.93 -9.92 13.50
C LYS A 334 15.44 -10.03 13.82
N ASN A 335 15.11 -10.68 14.93
CA ASN A 335 13.75 -10.97 15.39
C ASN A 335 13.63 -10.74 16.91
N LEU A 336 12.42 -10.45 17.40
CA LEU A 336 12.08 -10.43 18.83
C LEU A 336 11.60 -11.81 19.31
N ASP A 337 11.90 -12.19 20.55
CA ASP A 337 11.37 -13.41 21.17
C ASP A 337 10.00 -13.13 21.80
N LEU A 338 8.95 -13.25 21.00
CA LEU A 338 7.57 -12.94 21.39
C LEU A 338 6.90 -14.06 22.21
N VAL A 339 6.02 -13.62 23.12
CA VAL A 339 5.17 -14.44 23.98
C VAL A 339 3.71 -14.01 23.76
N PRO A 340 2.85 -14.89 23.20
CA PRO A 340 1.45 -14.57 22.98
C PRO A 340 0.66 -14.42 24.30
N PRO A 341 -0.47 -13.70 24.28
CA PRO A 341 -1.38 -13.59 25.43
C PRO A 341 -1.75 -14.96 26.02
N GLY A 342 -1.93 -15.01 27.35
CA GLY A 342 -2.32 -16.20 28.11
C GLY A 342 -1.20 -17.20 28.38
N LYS A 343 -0.13 -17.26 27.58
CA LYS A 343 0.93 -18.28 27.69
C LYS A 343 1.72 -18.23 29.00
N ARG A 344 1.84 -17.05 29.61
CA ARG A 344 2.45 -16.83 30.95
C ARG A 344 1.47 -16.17 31.95
N GLY A 345 0.17 -16.18 31.65
CA GLY A 345 -0.83 -15.35 32.36
C GLY A 345 -0.80 -13.86 32.00
N ASN A 346 0.03 -13.48 31.03
CA ASN A 346 0.06 -12.17 30.38
C ASN A 346 -1.25 -11.89 29.63
N ARG A 347 -1.74 -10.64 29.67
CA ARG A 347 -3.00 -10.24 29.00
C ARG A 347 -2.82 -9.78 27.55
N CYS A 348 -1.62 -9.33 27.21
CA CYS A 348 -1.21 -8.81 25.91
C CYS A 348 0.09 -9.51 25.47
N TRP A 349 0.55 -9.22 24.26
CA TRP A 349 1.82 -9.75 23.76
C TRP A 349 3.00 -9.18 24.57
N GLU A 350 4.03 -9.98 24.78
CA GLU A 350 5.26 -9.56 25.47
C GLU A 350 6.48 -10.01 24.66
N ALA A 351 7.52 -9.19 24.58
CA ALA A 351 8.83 -9.61 24.10
C ALA A 351 9.71 -9.99 25.30
N ASP A 352 10.14 -11.26 25.40
CA ASP A 352 11.02 -11.79 26.46
C ASP A 352 12.51 -11.49 26.19
N GLY A 353 12.84 -11.24 24.93
CA GLY A 353 14.19 -11.06 24.44
C GLY A 353 14.23 -10.80 22.94
N PHE A 354 15.39 -10.98 22.34
CA PHE A 354 15.61 -10.82 20.91
C PHE A 354 16.77 -11.70 20.41
N THR A 355 16.74 -12.01 19.12
CA THR A 355 17.79 -12.73 18.40
C THR A 355 18.50 -11.78 17.45
N SER A 356 19.83 -11.77 17.44
CA SER A 356 20.66 -10.97 16.54
C SER A 356 20.76 -11.54 15.14
N CYS A 357 21.35 -10.79 14.20
CA CYS A 357 21.61 -11.25 12.84
C CYS A 357 22.45 -12.54 12.79
N GLU A 358 23.45 -12.66 13.67
CA GLU A 358 24.37 -13.80 13.79
C GLU A 358 23.86 -14.92 14.72
N GLY A 359 22.63 -14.80 15.23
CA GLY A 359 21.98 -15.86 16.03
C GLY A 359 22.23 -15.82 17.54
N GLU A 360 22.96 -14.82 18.06
CA GLU A 360 23.02 -14.53 19.50
C GLU A 360 21.61 -14.23 20.03
N ARG A 361 21.25 -14.75 21.21
CA ARG A 361 19.97 -14.47 21.87
C ARG A 361 20.19 -13.77 23.20
N LEU A 362 19.53 -12.63 23.39
CA LEU A 362 19.57 -11.83 24.60
C LEU A 362 18.17 -11.64 25.18
N LYS A 363 18.06 -11.62 26.51
CA LYS A 363 16.79 -11.41 27.21
C LYS A 363 16.67 -9.98 27.70
N PHE A 364 15.46 -9.42 27.66
CA PHE A 364 15.20 -8.13 28.28
C PHE A 364 15.20 -8.26 29.79
N THR A 365 15.98 -7.42 30.46
CA THR A 365 16.09 -7.38 31.91
C THR A 365 15.71 -5.98 32.43
N PRO A 366 15.04 -5.86 33.60
CA PRO A 366 14.60 -6.93 34.49
C PRO A 366 13.23 -7.54 34.14
N ARG A 367 12.53 -7.07 33.09
CA ARG A 367 11.19 -7.55 32.70
C ARG A 367 11.01 -7.59 31.17
N PRO A 368 10.15 -8.49 30.64
CA PRO A 368 9.69 -8.45 29.25
C PRO A 368 9.09 -7.10 28.87
N VAL A 369 9.19 -6.74 27.59
CA VAL A 369 8.60 -5.51 27.05
C VAL A 369 7.19 -5.78 26.54
N THR A 370 6.20 -5.09 27.10
CA THR A 370 4.79 -5.19 26.68
C THR A 370 4.60 -4.63 25.27
N VAL A 371 4.00 -5.44 24.39
CA VAL A 371 3.69 -5.15 23.00
C VAL A 371 2.18 -4.87 22.90
N GLU A 372 1.81 -3.61 23.06
CA GLU A 372 0.44 -3.11 23.15
C GLU A 372 0.40 -1.66 22.66
N GLY A 373 -0.71 -1.26 22.03
CA GLY A 373 -0.83 0.03 21.34
C GLY A 373 -0.26 0.00 19.91
N GLY A 374 -0.09 1.18 19.33
CA GLY A 374 0.51 1.33 17.99
C GLY A 374 1.98 0.90 17.96
N VAL A 375 2.46 0.48 16.77
CA VAL A 375 3.75 -0.21 16.62
C VAL A 375 4.92 0.69 16.97
N GLU A 376 4.85 1.94 16.54
CA GLU A 376 5.76 3.02 16.91
C GLU A 376 5.94 3.16 18.43
N GLN A 377 4.89 2.94 19.23
CA GLN A 377 4.92 3.17 20.68
C GLN A 377 5.70 2.10 21.45
N TRP A 378 5.59 0.83 21.05
CA TRP A 378 6.34 -0.25 21.69
C TRP A 378 7.73 -0.47 21.07
N LEU A 379 7.93 -0.15 19.79
CA LEU A 379 9.27 -0.07 19.18
C LEU A 379 10.12 1.08 19.78
N ASN A 380 9.50 2.22 20.12
CA ASN A 380 10.19 3.36 20.72
C ASN A 380 10.32 3.29 22.26
N LYS A 381 10.11 2.12 22.88
CA LYS A 381 10.46 1.92 24.29
C LYS A 381 11.99 1.84 24.42
N GLU A 382 12.64 2.99 24.67
CA GLU A 382 14.09 3.20 24.89
C GLU A 382 14.80 2.16 25.80
N LYS A 383 14.04 1.39 26.60
CA LYS A 383 14.51 0.39 27.55
C LYS A 383 15.04 -0.91 26.92
N LEU A 384 14.96 -1.07 25.60
CA LEU A 384 15.44 -2.27 24.89
C LEU A 384 16.99 -2.39 24.85
N MET A 385 17.71 -1.30 25.15
CA MET A 385 19.15 -1.14 24.81
C MET A 385 20.12 -1.01 26.00
N GLN A 386 19.62 -0.94 27.25
CA GLN A 386 20.46 -0.64 28.42
C GLN A 386 20.72 -1.87 29.30
N SER A 387 21.72 -2.68 28.94
CA SER A 387 22.34 -3.67 29.83
C SER A 387 23.85 -3.37 29.96
N ARG A 388 24.39 -3.47 31.19
CA ARG A 388 25.74 -3.02 31.55
C ARG A 388 26.80 -4.12 31.34
N CYS A 389 28.03 -3.69 31.07
CA CYS A 389 29.24 -4.49 31.18
C CYS A 389 30.25 -3.73 32.07
N ASP A 390 30.55 -4.27 33.25
CA ASP A 390 31.37 -3.61 34.28
C ASP A 390 32.71 -4.36 34.47
N SER A 391 33.85 -3.70 34.23
CA SER A 391 35.19 -4.10 34.72
C SER A 391 36.21 -2.97 34.52
N GLU A 392 37.00 -2.66 35.56
CA GLU A 392 37.72 -1.37 35.69
C GLU A 392 39.23 -1.42 35.42
N HIS A 393 39.79 -2.51 34.88
CA HIS A 393 41.25 -2.71 34.86
C HIS A 393 41.82 -3.06 33.48
N HIS A 394 42.48 -2.10 32.81
CA HIS A 394 43.77 -2.26 32.09
C HIS A 394 44.31 -0.96 31.45
N PHE A 395 45.63 -0.96 31.14
CA PHE A 395 46.51 0.22 30.91
C PHE A 395 47.18 0.19 29.52
N SER A 396 47.73 1.27 28.92
CA SER A 396 47.58 2.74 29.11
C SER A 396 48.35 3.52 28.01
N TRP A 397 47.66 4.15 27.05
CA TRP A 397 48.24 5.05 26.01
C TRP A 397 47.19 5.99 25.41
N THR A 398 47.59 7.19 24.97
CA THR A 398 46.69 8.36 24.82
C THR A 398 46.08 8.60 23.44
N SER A 399 46.47 7.85 22.39
CA SER A 399 45.96 8.03 21.03
C SER A 399 44.71 7.21 20.71
N GLN A 400 44.47 6.10 21.41
CA GLN A 400 43.37 5.19 21.12
C GLN A 400 41.99 5.74 21.54
N LEU A 401 40.95 5.22 20.90
CA LEU A 401 39.57 5.36 21.35
C LEU A 401 39.34 4.49 22.60
N ARG A 402 39.08 5.14 23.74
CA ARG A 402 38.89 4.53 25.06
C ARG A 402 37.41 4.54 25.44
N MET A 403 37.00 3.62 26.32
CA MET A 403 35.68 3.62 26.97
C MET A 403 35.88 3.73 28.48
N GLU A 404 35.19 4.65 29.14
CA GLU A 404 35.25 4.86 30.58
C GLU A 404 33.84 4.93 31.16
N LEU A 405 33.54 4.14 32.18
CA LEU A 405 32.30 4.26 32.95
C LEU A 405 32.50 5.37 33.99
N ARG A 406 31.67 6.40 33.94
CA ARG A 406 31.64 7.48 34.94
C ARG A 406 30.26 7.60 35.56
N GLU A 407 30.20 8.00 36.83
CA GLU A 407 28.94 8.43 37.43
C GLU A 407 28.46 9.71 36.74
N ASP A 408 27.14 9.84 36.55
CA ASP A 408 26.51 11.03 35.97
C ASP A 408 26.58 12.23 36.92
N ILE A 409 27.71 12.96 36.85
CA ILE A 409 27.91 14.23 37.56
C ILE A 409 27.25 15.33 36.73
N HIS A 410 26.01 15.65 37.09
CA HIS A 410 25.21 16.68 36.43
C HIS A 410 25.71 18.10 36.78
N GLU A 411 26.81 18.55 36.18
CA GLU A 411 27.19 19.97 36.22
C GLU A 411 26.29 20.79 35.27
N PRO A 412 25.58 21.82 35.77
CA PRO A 412 24.71 22.64 34.92
C PRO A 412 25.54 23.61 34.06
N GLU A 413 25.78 23.25 32.79
CA GLU A 413 26.43 24.14 31.83
C GLU A 413 25.63 25.45 31.64
N LYS A 414 26.31 26.58 31.78
CA LYS A 414 25.70 27.93 31.76
C LYS A 414 25.30 28.46 30.37
N ASN A 415 25.43 27.67 29.30
CA ASN A 415 25.39 28.17 27.93
C ASN A 415 24.21 27.64 27.08
N GLY A 416 22.99 28.04 27.46
CA GLY A 416 21.95 28.51 26.53
C GLY A 416 21.37 27.60 25.43
N ILE A 417 21.87 26.38 25.21
CA ILE A 417 21.31 25.43 24.24
C ILE A 417 21.18 24.08 24.95
N SER A 418 19.95 23.64 25.16
CA SER A 418 19.62 22.39 25.84
C SER A 418 20.23 21.18 25.13
N ALA A 419 21.09 20.44 25.83
CA ALA A 419 21.32 19.03 25.53
C ALA A 419 19.99 18.25 25.65
N PRO A 420 19.85 17.06 25.01
CA PRO A 420 18.63 16.28 25.09
C PRO A 420 18.30 15.93 26.55
N LEU A 421 17.10 16.32 27.00
CA LEU A 421 16.61 16.10 28.35
C LEU A 421 16.42 14.60 28.64
N MET A 422 17.46 13.95 29.17
CA MET A 422 17.26 12.80 30.04
C MET A 422 16.52 13.28 31.31
N GLN A 423 15.52 12.50 31.74
CA GLN A 423 14.60 12.94 32.78
C GLN A 423 15.29 13.07 34.16
N PRO A 424 14.94 14.08 34.98
CA PRO A 424 15.51 14.27 36.30
C PRO A 424 15.02 13.17 37.26
N GLY A 425 15.85 12.15 37.50
CA GLY A 425 15.49 11.05 38.40
C GLY A 425 16.59 10.05 38.77
N PHE A 426 17.76 10.08 38.12
CA PHE A 426 18.83 9.08 38.32
C PHE A 426 20.18 9.70 38.73
N SER A 427 20.26 10.25 39.94
CA SER A 427 21.56 10.48 40.59
C SER A 427 22.25 9.13 40.84
N GLY A 428 23.42 8.90 40.22
CA GLY A 428 24.20 7.66 40.39
C GLY A 428 24.05 6.61 39.29
N ALA A 429 23.59 6.98 38.09
CA ALA A 429 23.72 6.12 36.92
C ALA A 429 25.17 6.14 36.39
N LEU A 430 25.73 4.97 36.05
CA LEU A 430 27.00 4.87 35.32
C LEU A 430 26.74 5.07 33.82
N VAL A 431 27.42 6.03 33.22
CA VAL A 431 27.37 6.36 31.79
C VAL A 431 28.74 6.06 31.17
N CYS A 432 28.72 5.39 30.01
CA CYS A 432 29.91 5.07 29.24
C CYS A 432 30.28 6.28 28.35
N GLN A 433 31.49 6.80 28.54
CA GLN A 433 32.06 7.87 27.73
C GLN A 433 33.15 7.30 26.82
N CYS A 434 33.09 7.67 25.55
CA CYS A 434 34.11 7.40 24.54
C CYS A 434 35.15 8.53 24.59
N LEU A 435 36.42 8.24 24.89
CA LEU A 435 37.50 9.24 24.97
C LEU A 435 38.57 8.98 23.91
N GLN A 436 38.82 9.95 23.03
CA GLN A 436 39.93 9.89 22.06
C GLN A 436 40.70 11.20 22.07
N THR A 437 42.01 11.13 22.34
CA THR A 437 42.87 12.27 22.67
C THR A 437 42.24 13.17 23.77
N GLU A 438 41.80 14.38 23.42
CA GLU A 438 41.10 15.35 24.29
C GLU A 438 39.57 15.32 24.12
N THR A 439 39.06 14.59 23.12
CA THR A 439 37.62 14.51 22.84
C THR A 439 36.93 13.52 23.78
N VAL A 440 35.75 13.90 24.28
CA VAL A 440 34.85 13.07 25.09
C VAL A 440 33.48 13.06 24.41
N THR A 441 32.94 11.88 24.14
CA THR A 441 31.65 11.68 23.45
C THR A 441 30.83 10.61 24.18
N PRO A 442 29.52 10.80 24.45
CA PRO A 442 28.72 9.76 25.08
C PRO A 442 28.51 8.55 24.15
N TYR A 443 28.72 7.35 24.69
CA TYR A 443 28.40 6.10 23.99
C TYR A 443 26.91 6.06 23.64
N GLY A 444 26.57 5.57 22.45
CA GLY A 444 25.20 5.62 21.95
C GLY A 444 24.27 4.48 22.37
N TYR A 445 24.82 3.41 22.96
CA TYR A 445 24.07 2.23 23.42
C TYR A 445 23.26 1.47 22.34
N GLU A 446 23.41 1.77 21.05
CA GLU A 446 22.78 0.99 19.98
C GLU A 446 23.35 -0.43 19.92
N TYR A 447 22.49 -1.44 20.05
CA TYR A 447 22.88 -2.85 19.91
C TYR A 447 23.29 -3.17 18.46
N GLN A 448 24.56 -3.53 18.29
CA GLN A 448 25.17 -3.85 16.99
C GLN A 448 25.17 -5.34 16.65
N GLY A 449 24.90 -6.22 17.62
CA GLY A 449 25.17 -7.65 17.52
C GLY A 449 26.67 -7.98 17.53
N ILE A 450 26.97 -9.27 17.37
CA ILE A 450 28.30 -9.73 16.99
C ILE A 450 28.51 -9.29 15.53
N TYR A 451 29.64 -8.62 15.24
CA TYR A 451 29.99 -8.21 13.88
C TYR A 451 31.49 -8.37 13.62
N SER A 452 31.85 -8.60 12.36
CA SER A 452 33.26 -8.60 11.94
C SER A 452 33.85 -7.19 12.06
N ARG A 453 34.85 -7.03 12.92
CA ARG A 453 35.58 -5.76 13.07
C ARG A 453 36.53 -5.51 11.91
N LEU A 454 36.74 -4.24 11.60
CA LEU A 454 37.80 -3.82 10.70
C LEU A 454 39.17 -4.04 11.38
N VAL A 455 40.18 -4.47 10.60
CA VAL A 455 41.56 -4.55 11.10
C VAL A 455 42.09 -3.14 11.34
N ILE A 456 42.44 -2.83 12.59
CA ILE A 456 43.01 -1.54 12.96
C ILE A 456 44.46 -1.45 12.48
N THR A 457 44.73 -0.44 11.67
CA THR A 457 46.02 -0.08 11.10
C THR A 457 46.36 1.36 11.52
N PRO A 458 47.62 1.82 11.40
CA PRO A 458 47.95 3.22 11.65
C PRO A 458 47.12 4.22 10.82
N LEU A 459 46.70 3.84 9.61
CA LEU A 459 45.84 4.68 8.75
C LEU A 459 44.40 4.76 9.28
N THR A 460 43.81 3.65 9.72
CA THR A 460 42.44 3.64 10.25
C THR A 460 42.37 4.28 11.63
N ASP A 461 43.40 4.16 12.47
CA ASP A 461 43.51 4.87 13.76
C ASP A 461 43.62 6.39 13.57
N GLN A 462 44.42 6.86 12.59
CA GLN A 462 44.44 8.27 12.18
C GLN A 462 43.09 8.75 11.66
N CYS A 463 42.37 7.91 10.92
CA CYS A 463 41.03 8.23 10.45
C CYS A 463 40.05 8.35 11.63
N PHE A 464 40.08 7.44 12.60
CA PHE A 464 39.27 7.50 13.82
C PHE A 464 39.53 8.81 14.58
N MET A 465 40.80 9.16 14.84
CA MET A 465 41.17 10.43 15.50
C MET A 465 40.65 11.66 14.76
N ALA A 466 40.74 11.67 13.42
CA ALA A 466 40.28 12.81 12.63
C ALA A 466 38.74 12.95 12.62
N LEU A 467 38.01 11.82 12.61
CA LEU A 467 36.55 11.78 12.61
C LEU A 467 35.96 12.14 13.99
N THR A 468 36.52 11.62 15.09
CA THR A 468 36.08 12.01 16.45
C THR A 468 36.42 13.45 16.78
N PHE A 469 37.54 13.98 16.28
CA PHE A 469 37.84 15.41 16.38
C PHE A 469 36.92 16.28 15.52
N ALA A 470 36.54 15.83 14.31
CA ALA A 470 35.52 16.53 13.51
C ALA A 470 34.16 16.58 14.24
N LEU A 471 33.74 15.46 14.85
CA LEU A 471 32.54 15.38 15.67
C LEU A 471 32.57 16.35 16.87
N HIS A 472 33.70 16.42 17.58
CA HIS A 472 33.89 17.37 18.69
C HIS A 472 33.74 18.83 18.24
N LEU A 473 34.22 19.16 17.03
CA LEU A 473 34.04 20.47 16.39
C LEU A 473 32.63 20.68 15.78
N ARG A 474 31.72 19.71 15.90
CA ARG A 474 30.38 19.70 15.28
C ARG A 474 30.41 19.80 13.74
N LEU A 475 31.44 19.23 13.12
CA LEU A 475 31.63 19.14 11.66
C LEU A 475 31.46 17.71 11.16
N GLY A 476 31.15 17.57 9.87
CA GLY A 476 31.19 16.27 9.20
C GLY A 476 32.62 15.78 8.94
N GLY A 477 32.78 14.49 8.65
CA GLY A 477 34.03 13.91 8.18
C GLY A 477 33.99 13.60 6.68
N SER A 478 35.04 13.94 5.93
CA SER A 478 35.18 13.60 4.51
C SER A 478 36.38 12.68 4.31
N CYS A 479 36.14 11.37 4.28
CA CYS A 479 37.16 10.38 3.96
C CYS A 479 37.47 10.42 2.45
N GLN A 480 38.71 10.74 2.09
CA GLN A 480 39.14 10.98 0.71
C GLN A 480 40.27 10.04 0.31
N GLY A 481 40.17 9.42 -0.87
CA GLY A 481 41.20 8.51 -1.38
C GLY A 481 40.65 7.51 -2.40
N PRO A 482 41.50 6.62 -2.94
CA PRO A 482 41.12 5.65 -3.96
C PRO A 482 39.95 4.74 -3.57
N ALA A 483 39.31 4.10 -4.56
CA ALA A 483 38.33 3.05 -4.29
C ALA A 483 39.00 1.85 -3.58
N GLY A 484 38.26 1.14 -2.73
CA GLY A 484 38.77 -0.05 -2.04
C GLY A 484 39.69 0.18 -0.84
N THR A 485 40.04 1.42 -0.47
CA THR A 485 40.88 1.74 0.71
C THR A 485 40.17 1.65 2.06
N GLY A 486 38.96 1.09 2.13
CA GLY A 486 38.22 0.87 3.37
C GLY A 486 37.49 2.10 3.95
N LYS A 487 37.31 3.17 3.17
CA LYS A 487 36.67 4.43 3.60
C LYS A 487 35.34 4.22 4.35
N THR A 488 34.36 3.64 3.67
CA THR A 488 33.00 3.39 4.17
C THR A 488 33.01 2.43 5.36
N GLU A 489 33.82 1.38 5.31
CA GLU A 489 33.97 0.42 6.40
C GLU A 489 34.62 1.02 7.65
N THR A 490 35.52 1.99 7.49
CA THR A 490 36.15 2.71 8.63
C THR A 490 35.12 3.60 9.34
N VAL A 491 34.23 4.27 8.59
CA VAL A 491 33.13 5.06 9.17
C VAL A 491 32.10 4.15 9.85
N LYS A 492 31.74 3.02 9.24
CA LYS A 492 30.87 2.00 9.84
C LYS A 492 31.47 1.46 11.15
N ASP A 493 32.72 1.02 11.15
CA ASP A 493 33.37 0.40 12.33
C ASP A 493 33.56 1.41 13.48
N LEU A 494 33.86 2.68 13.16
CA LEU A 494 33.89 3.76 14.16
C LEU A 494 32.52 3.97 14.80
N GLY A 495 31.48 4.16 14.00
CA GLY A 495 30.14 4.43 14.54
C GLY A 495 29.57 3.24 15.32
N LYS A 496 29.82 2.00 14.89
CA LYS A 496 29.54 0.79 15.67
C LYS A 496 30.31 0.78 17.00
N THR A 497 31.60 1.13 16.98
CA THR A 497 32.43 1.21 18.18
C THR A 497 31.96 2.31 19.14
N LEU A 498 31.34 3.39 18.64
CA LEU A 498 30.70 4.44 19.44
C LEU A 498 29.25 4.10 19.86
N GLY A 499 28.75 2.91 19.51
CA GLY A 499 27.37 2.49 19.80
C GLY A 499 26.32 3.35 19.11
N LYS A 500 26.60 3.90 17.92
CA LYS A 500 25.67 4.71 17.13
C LYS A 500 25.06 3.88 16.01
N PHE A 501 23.79 4.13 15.70
CA PHE A 501 23.16 3.58 14.50
C PHE A 501 23.75 4.28 13.27
N VAL A 502 24.47 3.53 12.41
CA VAL A 502 25.11 4.07 11.20
C VAL A 502 24.36 3.61 9.96
N ILE A 503 23.88 4.58 9.19
CA ILE A 503 23.21 4.39 7.93
C ILE A 503 24.18 4.75 6.81
N VAL A 504 24.21 3.94 5.75
CA VAL A 504 24.99 4.23 4.54
C VAL A 504 24.02 4.35 3.37
N PHE A 505 24.12 5.46 2.63
CA PHE A 505 23.41 5.66 1.37
C PHE A 505 24.45 5.77 0.25
N ASN A 506 24.30 4.94 -0.79
CA ASN A 506 25.06 5.08 -2.03
C ASN A 506 24.42 6.18 -2.88
N CYS A 507 25.14 7.26 -3.16
CA CYS A 507 24.58 8.40 -3.90
C CYS A 507 24.54 8.13 -5.41
N SER A 508 23.40 8.47 -6.01
CA SER A 508 23.16 8.42 -7.45
C SER A 508 22.55 9.73 -7.94
N ASP A 509 22.47 9.90 -9.26
CA ASP A 509 21.79 11.02 -9.92
C ASP A 509 20.27 11.02 -9.67
N ALA A 510 19.70 9.88 -9.27
CA ALA A 510 18.30 9.75 -8.86
C ALA A 510 18.00 10.20 -7.41
N LEU A 511 19.00 10.58 -6.62
CA LEU A 511 18.81 11.06 -5.24
C LEU A 511 18.50 12.56 -5.24
N ASP A 512 17.21 12.90 -5.13
CA ASP A 512 16.71 14.28 -5.21
C ASP A 512 16.72 15.01 -3.85
N TYR A 513 16.45 16.33 -3.89
CA TYR A 513 16.44 17.17 -2.69
C TYR A 513 15.32 16.82 -1.71
N VAL A 514 14.21 16.23 -2.18
CA VAL A 514 13.11 15.77 -1.31
C VAL A 514 13.53 14.53 -0.55
N SER A 515 14.15 13.56 -1.22
CA SER A 515 14.72 12.35 -0.60
C SER A 515 15.82 12.71 0.40
N LEU A 516 16.71 13.65 0.07
CA LEU A 516 17.69 14.19 1.00
C LEU A 516 17.03 14.87 2.21
N GLY A 517 15.99 15.70 1.99
CA GLY A 517 15.23 16.35 3.06
C GLY A 517 14.60 15.35 4.02
N ARG A 518 14.03 14.26 3.50
CA ARG A 518 13.53 13.12 4.28
C ARG A 518 14.64 12.45 5.10
N ILE A 519 15.78 12.13 4.47
CA ILE A 519 16.93 11.52 5.14
C ILE A 519 17.43 12.41 6.28
N PHE A 520 17.68 13.70 6.03
CA PHE A 520 18.14 14.64 7.05
C PHE A 520 17.12 14.84 8.18
N SER A 521 15.82 14.84 7.87
CA SER A 521 14.75 14.87 8.89
C SER A 521 14.82 13.66 9.82
N GLY A 522 15.01 12.46 9.26
CA GLY A 522 15.21 11.23 10.02
C GLY A 522 16.48 11.25 10.87
N LEU A 523 17.60 11.74 10.33
CA LEU A 523 18.87 11.84 11.07
C LEU A 523 18.77 12.80 12.25
N ALA A 524 18.17 13.98 12.03
CA ALA A 524 18.00 14.98 13.09
C ALA A 524 17.12 14.49 14.25
N GLN A 525 16.08 13.69 13.95
CA GLN A 525 15.15 13.17 14.96
C GLN A 525 15.65 11.89 15.65
N SER A 526 16.38 11.02 14.93
CA SER A 526 16.90 9.75 15.48
C SER A 526 18.25 9.88 16.18
N GLY A 527 19.02 10.95 15.91
CA GLY A 527 20.42 11.05 16.33
C GLY A 527 21.35 10.04 15.64
N ALA A 528 20.87 9.36 14.59
CA ALA A 528 21.65 8.39 13.82
C ALA A 528 22.73 9.09 12.97
N TRP A 529 23.75 8.31 12.60
CA TRP A 529 24.85 8.77 11.74
C TRP A 529 24.60 8.36 10.30
N CYS A 530 25.01 9.21 9.35
CA CYS A 530 24.91 8.92 7.92
C CYS A 530 26.28 8.98 7.25
N CYS A 531 26.59 7.96 6.45
CA CYS A 531 27.68 7.98 5.48
C CYS A 531 27.09 8.02 4.08
N PHE A 532 27.27 9.15 3.39
CA PHE A 532 26.95 9.26 1.97
C PHE A 532 28.14 8.75 1.14
N ASP A 533 28.03 7.55 0.59
CA ASP A 533 29.04 6.98 -0.29
C ASP A 533 28.88 7.52 -1.72
N GLU A 534 29.99 7.70 -2.44
CA GLU A 534 30.01 8.36 -3.77
C GLU A 534 29.23 9.70 -3.83
N PHE A 535 29.26 10.47 -2.74
CA PHE A 535 28.51 11.74 -2.56
C PHE A 535 28.71 12.78 -3.67
N ASN A 536 29.83 12.70 -4.41
CA ASN A 536 30.14 13.48 -5.59
C ASN A 536 29.30 13.15 -6.84
N ARG A 537 28.36 12.21 -6.77
CA ARG A 537 27.43 11.85 -7.87
C ARG A 537 26.05 12.54 -7.79
N ILE A 538 25.77 13.29 -6.71
CA ILE A 538 24.48 13.98 -6.56
C ILE A 538 24.36 15.12 -7.59
N GLY A 539 23.26 15.13 -8.35
CA GLY A 539 22.85 16.25 -9.21
C GLY A 539 23.47 16.31 -10.61
N TYR A 540 24.47 15.49 -10.94
CA TYR A 540 25.08 15.44 -12.27
C TYR A 540 25.49 14.02 -12.68
N ARG A 541 25.41 13.70 -13.98
CA ARG A 541 25.92 12.44 -14.54
C ARG A 541 27.46 12.42 -14.50
N GLY A 542 28.01 11.72 -13.52
CA GLY A 542 29.45 11.54 -13.33
C GLY A 542 29.88 11.96 -11.92
N ARG A 543 31.18 12.22 -11.74
CA ARG A 543 31.73 12.73 -10.47
C ARG A 543 31.95 14.24 -10.58
N ALA A 544 31.15 15.01 -9.84
CA ALA A 544 31.26 16.46 -9.74
C ALA A 544 32.17 16.89 -8.57
N GLU A 545 32.74 18.10 -8.65
CA GLU A 545 33.34 18.72 -7.47
C GLU A 545 32.25 19.26 -6.54
N LEU A 546 32.45 19.08 -5.24
CA LEU A 546 31.54 19.63 -4.22
C LEU A 546 31.68 21.17 -4.14
N PRO A 547 30.59 21.92 -3.96
CA PRO A 547 30.64 23.36 -3.70
C PRO A 547 31.48 23.72 -2.46
N ASP A 548 32.21 24.84 -2.48
CA ASP A 548 33.15 25.18 -1.41
C ASP A 548 32.47 25.50 -0.06
N ASN A 549 31.25 26.05 -0.10
CA ASN A 549 30.40 26.22 1.08
C ASN A 549 29.95 24.88 1.68
N LEU A 550 29.83 23.82 0.87
CA LEU A 550 29.56 22.47 1.36
C LEU A 550 30.83 21.82 1.89
N LYS A 551 31.97 21.95 1.17
CA LYS A 551 33.29 21.48 1.63
C LYS A 551 33.65 22.01 3.02
N SER A 552 33.33 23.28 3.33
CA SER A 552 33.65 23.90 4.63
C SER A 552 32.93 23.27 5.84
N LEU A 553 31.85 22.51 5.61
CA LEU A 553 31.13 21.77 6.66
C LEU A 553 31.80 20.44 7.03
N PHE A 554 32.83 20.01 6.28
CA PHE A 554 33.51 18.73 6.48
C PHE A 554 35.01 18.89 6.73
N ARG A 555 35.55 18.11 7.66
CA ARG A 555 36.99 17.95 7.83
C ARG A 555 37.51 16.86 6.87
N PRO A 556 38.47 17.15 5.98
CA PRO A 556 39.04 16.14 5.09
C PRO A 556 39.95 15.16 5.85
N VAL A 557 39.88 13.89 5.49
CA VAL A 557 40.66 12.79 6.08
C VAL A 557 41.23 11.93 4.94
N ALA A 558 42.56 11.91 4.78
CA ALA A 558 43.20 11.17 3.69
C ALA A 558 43.30 9.67 4.02
N MET A 559 42.65 8.84 3.20
CA MET A 559 42.66 7.37 3.27
C MET A 559 43.31 6.78 2.03
N MET A 560 44.65 6.75 2.08
CA MET A 560 45.52 6.18 1.05
C MET A 560 45.57 4.64 1.14
N THR A 561 46.52 4.00 0.47
CA THR A 561 46.73 2.55 0.54
C THR A 561 47.18 2.13 1.95
N PRO A 562 46.44 1.24 2.66
CA PRO A 562 46.86 0.71 3.96
C PRO A 562 47.90 -0.40 3.80
N ASP A 563 48.52 -0.80 4.92
CA ASP A 563 49.49 -1.91 4.95
C ASP A 563 48.77 -3.26 4.70
N ALA A 564 48.90 -3.75 3.47
CA ALA A 564 48.34 -5.02 3.04
C ALA A 564 48.90 -6.21 3.82
N ALA A 565 50.20 -6.21 4.16
CA ALA A 565 50.83 -7.35 4.81
C ALA A 565 50.34 -7.51 6.25
N LEU A 566 50.20 -6.40 6.98
CA LEU A 566 49.61 -6.40 8.33
C LEU A 566 48.15 -6.87 8.34
N ILE A 567 47.35 -6.41 7.38
CA ILE A 567 45.95 -6.85 7.23
C ILE A 567 45.89 -8.35 6.93
N CYS A 568 46.71 -8.84 6.00
CA CYS A 568 46.77 -10.25 5.63
C CYS A 568 47.27 -11.14 6.77
N GLU A 569 48.22 -10.67 7.58
CA GLU A 569 48.72 -11.38 8.77
C GLU A 569 47.60 -11.60 9.79
N ILE A 570 46.85 -10.55 10.12
CA ILE A 570 45.74 -10.62 11.09
C ILE A 570 44.57 -11.46 10.56
N LEU A 571 44.25 -11.37 9.25
CA LEU A 571 43.22 -12.22 8.63
C LEU A 571 43.61 -13.70 8.66
N LEU A 572 44.86 -14.05 8.32
CA LEU A 572 45.33 -15.43 8.38
C LEU A 572 45.33 -15.97 9.81
N MET A 573 45.74 -15.18 10.81
CA MET A 573 45.62 -15.56 12.22
C MET A 573 44.17 -15.83 12.62
N ALA A 574 43.22 -15.02 12.17
CA ALA A 574 41.79 -15.20 12.46
C ALA A 574 41.19 -16.44 11.78
N GLU A 575 41.67 -16.82 10.59
CA GLU A 575 41.34 -18.09 9.92
C GLU A 575 42.09 -19.31 10.52
N GLY A 576 42.91 -19.08 11.55
CA GLY A 576 43.60 -20.12 12.32
C GLY A 576 44.94 -20.57 11.74
N PHE A 577 45.65 -19.74 10.98
CA PHE A 577 46.97 -20.05 10.43
C PHE A 577 48.11 -19.75 11.40
N ASP A 578 49.01 -20.71 11.61
CA ASP A 578 50.16 -20.59 12.52
C ASP A 578 51.28 -19.74 11.88
N ASN A 579 51.59 -19.99 10.60
CA ASN A 579 52.63 -19.26 9.87
C ASN A 579 52.13 -17.97 9.19
N ALA A 580 51.04 -17.40 9.70
CA ALA A 580 50.34 -16.24 9.13
C ALA A 580 51.27 -15.09 8.73
N ARG A 581 52.29 -14.78 9.53
CA ARG A 581 53.27 -13.69 9.28
C ARG A 581 54.18 -13.91 8.08
N LEU A 582 54.53 -15.16 7.77
CA LEU A 582 55.34 -15.50 6.59
C LEU A 582 54.44 -15.57 5.35
N LEU A 583 53.28 -16.22 5.50
CA LEU A 583 52.30 -16.40 4.43
C LEU A 583 51.71 -15.07 3.95
N SER A 584 51.40 -14.14 4.85
CA SER A 584 50.89 -12.79 4.51
C SER A 584 51.88 -11.99 3.66
N ARG A 585 53.17 -12.05 4.00
CA ARG A 585 54.24 -11.40 3.25
C ARG A 585 54.41 -12.01 1.86
N LYS A 586 54.44 -13.34 1.77
CA LYS A 586 54.51 -14.04 0.46
C LYS A 586 53.29 -13.76 -0.42
N ALA A 587 52.08 -13.82 0.14
CA ALA A 587 50.84 -13.52 -0.59
C ALA A 587 50.80 -12.07 -1.06
N THR A 588 51.13 -11.11 -0.19
CA THR A 588 51.20 -9.68 -0.57
C THR A 588 52.25 -9.44 -1.66
N ALA A 589 53.43 -10.07 -1.54
CA ALA A 589 54.47 -9.99 -2.57
C ALA A 589 54.02 -10.62 -3.89
N LEU A 590 53.30 -11.75 -3.88
CA LEU A 590 52.73 -12.35 -5.10
C LEU A 590 51.79 -11.38 -5.81
N PHE A 591 50.82 -10.79 -5.10
CA PHE A 591 49.91 -9.80 -5.68
C PHE A 591 50.63 -8.55 -6.19
N GLN A 592 51.68 -8.11 -5.50
CA GLN A 592 52.48 -6.97 -5.92
C GLN A 592 53.33 -7.26 -7.17
N LEU A 593 53.86 -8.48 -7.30
CA LEU A 593 54.59 -8.93 -8.49
C LEU A 593 53.63 -9.20 -9.67
N MET A 594 52.46 -9.79 -9.44
CA MET A 594 51.42 -9.94 -10.46
C MET A 594 51.03 -8.58 -11.06
N ALA A 595 50.83 -7.57 -10.22
CA ALA A 595 50.52 -6.19 -10.66
C ALA A 595 51.67 -5.48 -11.41
N GLN A 596 52.90 -6.01 -11.35
CA GLN A 596 54.08 -5.44 -12.00
C GLN A 596 54.50 -6.19 -13.27
N GLN A 597 54.31 -7.51 -13.31
CA GLN A 597 54.85 -8.38 -14.36
C GLN A 597 53.82 -8.93 -15.33
N LEU A 598 52.55 -9.10 -14.93
CA LEU A 598 51.50 -9.54 -15.83
C LEU A 598 51.09 -8.39 -16.78
N SER A 599 50.51 -8.74 -17.91
CA SER A 599 50.02 -7.76 -18.88
C SER A 599 48.98 -6.81 -18.28
N LYS A 600 48.92 -5.57 -18.78
CA LYS A 600 47.93 -4.59 -18.31
C LYS A 600 46.57 -4.89 -18.95
N GLN A 601 45.66 -5.43 -18.16
CA GLN A 601 44.27 -5.73 -18.55
C GLN A 601 43.28 -4.94 -17.69
N ASP A 602 42.20 -4.42 -18.29
CA ASP A 602 41.19 -3.63 -17.58
C ASP A 602 40.45 -4.41 -16.47
N HIS A 603 40.44 -5.74 -16.56
CA HIS A 603 39.78 -6.65 -15.61
C HIS A 603 40.72 -7.21 -14.54
N TYR A 604 42.00 -6.78 -14.50
CA TYR A 604 42.95 -7.20 -13.47
C TYR A 604 42.83 -6.30 -12.23
N ASP A 605 42.34 -6.88 -11.14
CA ASP A 605 42.32 -6.27 -9.81
C ASP A 605 43.24 -7.06 -8.87
N PHE A 606 44.32 -6.41 -8.43
CA PHE A 606 45.28 -6.92 -7.45
C PHE A 606 45.20 -6.15 -6.11
N GLY A 607 44.09 -5.44 -5.88
CA GLY A 607 43.83 -4.71 -4.65
C GLY A 607 43.50 -5.62 -3.45
N LEU A 608 43.22 -4.97 -2.33
CA LEU A 608 42.96 -5.65 -1.04
C LEU A 608 41.70 -6.51 -1.03
N ARG A 609 40.68 -6.18 -1.83
CA ARG A 609 39.42 -6.94 -1.91
C ARG A 609 39.64 -8.35 -2.51
N PRO A 610 40.32 -8.52 -3.66
CA PRO A 610 40.81 -9.81 -4.14
C PRO A 610 41.61 -10.58 -3.08
N ILE A 611 42.59 -9.94 -2.44
CA ILE A 611 43.47 -10.60 -1.47
C ILE A 611 42.67 -11.11 -0.27
N ARG A 612 41.82 -10.29 0.35
CA ARG A 612 40.96 -10.68 1.48
C ARG A 612 40.12 -11.92 1.14
N ALA A 613 39.47 -11.92 -0.02
CA ALA A 613 38.63 -13.02 -0.44
C ALA A 613 39.43 -14.32 -0.65
N ALA A 614 40.66 -14.23 -1.19
CA ALA A 614 41.54 -15.39 -1.33
C ALA A 614 41.99 -15.94 0.04
N LEU A 615 42.25 -15.07 1.04
CA LEU A 615 42.62 -15.52 2.39
C LEU A 615 41.45 -16.16 3.15
N GLN A 616 40.23 -15.62 3.00
CA GLN A 616 39.01 -16.26 3.54
C GLN A 616 38.79 -17.64 2.91
N ARG A 617 38.95 -17.74 1.58
CA ARG A 617 38.90 -19.02 0.86
C ARG A 617 39.99 -20.00 1.30
N ALA A 618 41.20 -19.52 1.61
CA ALA A 618 42.26 -20.34 2.19
C ALA A 618 41.86 -20.91 3.57
N GLY A 619 41.17 -20.12 4.39
CA GLY A 619 40.60 -20.58 5.67
C GLY A 619 39.53 -21.66 5.49
N GLU A 620 38.64 -21.54 4.50
CA GLU A 620 37.69 -22.61 4.15
C GLU A 620 38.39 -23.90 3.72
N ILE A 621 39.40 -23.79 2.86
CA ILE A 621 40.20 -24.93 2.40
C ILE A 621 40.93 -25.58 3.59
N LYS A 622 41.54 -24.79 4.48
CA LYS A 622 42.19 -25.30 5.71
C LYS A 622 41.19 -26.05 6.61
N ARG A 623 39.94 -25.57 6.74
CA ARG A 623 38.88 -26.24 7.51
C ARG A 623 38.34 -27.53 6.85
N GLN A 624 38.50 -27.68 5.54
CA GLN A 624 38.02 -28.85 4.78
C GLN A 624 39.12 -29.91 4.58
N ALA A 625 40.39 -29.53 4.65
CA ALA A 625 41.53 -30.42 4.52
C ALA A 625 41.80 -31.23 5.80
N SER A 626 42.54 -32.34 5.65
CA SER A 626 43.10 -33.08 6.78
C SER A 626 44.26 -32.32 7.43
N GLU A 627 44.54 -32.58 8.72
CA GLU A 627 45.63 -31.96 9.50
C GLU A 627 47.03 -32.06 8.85
N SER A 628 47.21 -32.97 7.87
CA SER A 628 48.44 -33.16 7.11
C SER A 628 48.71 -32.10 6.04
N MET A 629 47.76 -31.23 5.70
CA MET A 629 47.91 -30.28 4.60
C MET A 629 48.76 -29.08 4.99
N VAL A 630 49.85 -28.85 4.25
CA VAL A 630 50.75 -27.70 4.47
C VAL A 630 49.96 -26.40 4.26
N GLU A 631 49.95 -25.53 5.27
CA GLU A 631 49.24 -24.24 5.26
C GLU A 631 49.50 -23.41 4.00
N GLN A 632 50.74 -23.46 3.52
CA GLN A 632 51.20 -22.80 2.30
C GLN A 632 50.40 -23.23 1.06
N ALA A 633 50.09 -24.53 0.93
CA ALA A 633 49.32 -25.04 -0.20
C ALA A 633 47.87 -24.54 -0.18
N ALA A 634 47.24 -24.45 1.00
CA ALA A 634 45.87 -23.91 1.15
C ALA A 634 45.77 -22.45 0.69
N VAL A 635 46.77 -21.62 1.03
CA VAL A 635 46.84 -20.21 0.59
C VAL A 635 47.03 -20.10 -0.92
N ILE A 636 47.93 -20.89 -1.51
CA ILE A 636 48.21 -20.82 -2.95
C ILE A 636 47.03 -21.33 -3.76
N GLN A 637 46.41 -22.45 -3.36
CA GLN A 637 45.22 -22.98 -4.02
C GLN A 637 44.10 -21.93 -4.04
N ALA A 638 43.83 -21.28 -2.91
CA ALA A 638 42.83 -20.23 -2.84
C ALA A 638 43.15 -19.00 -3.72
N ILE A 639 44.42 -18.63 -3.87
CA ILE A 639 44.84 -17.56 -4.77
C ILE A 639 44.66 -17.99 -6.23
N LEU A 640 45.09 -19.20 -6.60
CA LEU A 640 44.97 -19.73 -7.95
C LEU A 640 43.51 -19.91 -8.37
N ASP A 641 42.66 -20.48 -7.51
CA ASP A 641 41.20 -20.60 -7.70
C ASP A 641 40.56 -19.25 -8.09
N MET A 642 41.09 -18.13 -7.57
CA MET A 642 40.54 -16.78 -7.76
C MET A 642 41.23 -15.95 -8.87
N VAL A 643 42.46 -16.30 -9.25
CA VAL A 643 43.27 -15.56 -10.24
C VAL A 643 43.23 -16.26 -11.60
N VAL A 644 43.50 -17.56 -11.66
CA VAL A 644 43.57 -18.34 -12.92
C VAL A 644 42.33 -18.21 -13.81
N PRO A 645 41.08 -18.17 -13.30
CA PRO A 645 39.92 -17.96 -14.16
C PRO A 645 39.92 -16.63 -14.94
N LYS A 646 40.62 -15.62 -14.42
CA LYS A 646 40.70 -14.24 -14.94
C LYS A 646 41.95 -13.99 -15.78
N THR A 647 43.06 -14.69 -15.52
CA THR A 647 44.33 -14.50 -16.23
C THR A 647 44.19 -14.86 -17.71
N VAL A 648 44.76 -14.04 -18.60
CA VAL A 648 44.83 -14.35 -20.04
C VAL A 648 45.85 -15.47 -20.30
N PRO A 649 45.70 -16.29 -21.36
CA PRO A 649 46.58 -17.44 -21.60
C PRO A 649 48.07 -17.09 -21.59
N ASP A 650 48.45 -15.97 -22.22
CA ASP A 650 49.85 -15.51 -22.32
C ASP A 650 50.48 -15.14 -20.96
N ASP A 651 49.67 -14.81 -19.95
CA ASP A 651 50.11 -14.45 -18.60
C ASP A 651 50.17 -15.66 -17.64
N LEU A 652 49.62 -16.82 -18.02
CA LEU A 652 49.54 -18.00 -17.14
C LEU A 652 50.94 -18.56 -16.81
N ASP A 653 51.84 -18.63 -17.79
CA ASP A 653 53.21 -19.12 -17.57
C ASP A 653 53.98 -18.21 -16.60
N ILE A 654 53.75 -16.89 -16.69
CA ILE A 654 54.34 -15.89 -15.77
C ILE A 654 53.76 -16.07 -14.37
N LEU A 655 52.45 -16.26 -14.24
CA LEU A 655 51.78 -16.51 -12.96
C LEU A 655 52.33 -17.78 -12.28
N PHE A 656 52.45 -18.90 -13.00
CA PHE A 656 52.98 -20.14 -12.42
C PHE A 656 54.46 -20.06 -12.07
N ALA A 657 55.27 -19.32 -12.85
CA ALA A 657 56.66 -19.03 -12.50
C ALA A 657 56.75 -18.20 -11.19
N LEU A 658 55.97 -17.12 -11.06
CA LEU A 658 55.92 -16.29 -9.86
C LEU A 658 55.48 -17.07 -8.61
N VAL A 659 54.48 -17.95 -8.74
CA VAL A 659 54.04 -18.83 -7.65
C VAL A 659 55.17 -19.79 -7.25
N LYS A 660 55.84 -20.42 -8.22
CA LYS A 660 56.94 -21.35 -7.96
C LYS A 660 58.14 -20.69 -7.29
N ASP A 661 58.48 -19.46 -7.66
CA ASP A 661 59.61 -18.72 -7.08
C ASP A 661 59.34 -18.29 -5.63
N LEU A 662 58.10 -17.88 -5.30
CA LEU A 662 57.70 -17.51 -3.92
C LEU A 662 57.38 -18.72 -3.04
N PHE A 663 56.93 -19.82 -3.63
CA PHE A 663 56.40 -21.00 -2.94
C PHE A 663 56.95 -22.33 -3.51
N PRO A 664 58.28 -22.56 -3.48
CA PRO A 664 58.91 -23.69 -4.16
C PRO A 664 58.56 -25.07 -3.57
N GLU A 665 58.08 -25.12 -2.32
CA GLU A 665 57.75 -26.35 -1.58
C GLU A 665 56.25 -26.71 -1.64
N ALA A 666 55.45 -25.99 -2.42
CA ALA A 666 54.00 -26.23 -2.48
C ALA A 666 53.64 -27.23 -3.59
N GLU A 667 53.29 -28.45 -3.21
CA GLU A 667 52.56 -29.37 -4.07
C GLU A 667 51.10 -28.89 -4.19
N LEU A 668 50.67 -28.59 -5.42
CA LEU A 668 49.28 -28.22 -5.73
C LEU A 668 48.44 -29.49 -5.83
N ALA A 669 47.34 -29.55 -5.09
CA ALA A 669 46.38 -30.64 -5.20
C ALA A 669 45.46 -30.42 -6.42
N GLU A 670 45.38 -31.41 -7.32
CA GLU A 670 44.40 -31.39 -8.41
C GLU A 670 42.99 -31.55 -7.83
N SER A 671 42.29 -30.42 -7.66
CA SER A 671 40.92 -30.36 -7.15
C SER A 671 39.89 -30.22 -8.28
N GLU A 672 39.98 -31.04 -9.32
CA GLU A 672 38.91 -31.17 -10.32
C GLU A 672 37.76 -32.03 -9.76
N SER A 673 36.53 -31.47 -9.77
CA SER A 673 35.32 -32.25 -9.49
C SER A 673 34.99 -33.09 -10.73
N GLU A 674 35.52 -34.32 -10.79
CA GLU A 674 35.24 -35.28 -11.88
C GLU A 674 33.73 -35.43 -12.12
N THR A 675 32.93 -35.53 -11.05
CA THR A 675 31.45 -35.60 -11.11
C THR A 675 30.79 -34.45 -11.86
N LEU A 676 31.30 -33.21 -11.73
CA LEU A 676 30.78 -32.06 -12.47
C LEU A 676 31.27 -32.10 -13.92
N ARG A 677 32.50 -32.56 -14.15
CA ARG A 677 33.06 -32.72 -15.49
C ARG A 677 32.23 -33.70 -16.32
N GLU A 678 31.96 -34.89 -15.79
CA GLU A 678 31.10 -35.92 -16.39
C GLU A 678 29.71 -35.37 -16.73
N ALA A 679 29.07 -34.66 -15.78
CA ALA A 679 27.76 -34.06 -16.01
C ALA A 679 27.78 -33.00 -17.14
N LEU A 680 28.83 -32.19 -17.24
CA LEU A 680 28.97 -31.23 -18.34
C LEU A 680 29.11 -31.94 -19.69
N GLU A 681 29.88 -33.04 -19.77
CA GLU A 681 30.00 -33.85 -20.99
C GLU A 681 28.66 -34.49 -21.40
N VAL A 682 27.91 -35.06 -20.45
CA VAL A 682 26.56 -35.59 -20.70
C VAL A 682 25.61 -34.52 -21.25
N ILE A 683 25.70 -33.27 -20.76
CA ILE A 683 24.88 -32.15 -21.26
C ILE A 683 25.31 -31.68 -22.65
N ILE A 684 26.61 -31.69 -22.98
CA ILE A 684 27.11 -31.41 -24.33
C ILE A 684 26.54 -32.41 -25.33
N GLU A 685 26.64 -33.71 -25.03
CA GLU A 685 26.13 -34.78 -25.89
C GLU A 685 24.61 -34.72 -26.05
N LYS A 686 23.87 -34.57 -24.94
CA LYS A 686 22.40 -34.49 -24.92
C LYS A 686 21.86 -33.35 -25.79
N ASN A 687 22.54 -32.20 -25.81
CA ASN A 687 22.13 -31.03 -26.58
C ASN A 687 22.71 -30.99 -28.01
N GLY A 688 23.52 -31.98 -28.41
CA GLY A 688 24.17 -32.03 -29.71
C GLY A 688 25.18 -30.89 -29.92
N TRP A 689 25.79 -30.39 -28.84
CA TRP A 689 26.80 -29.33 -28.93
C TRP A 689 28.17 -29.89 -29.32
N THR A 690 28.99 -29.09 -30.00
CA THR A 690 30.36 -29.48 -30.32
C THR A 690 31.19 -29.58 -29.04
N LYS A 691 31.78 -30.75 -28.77
CA LYS A 691 32.71 -30.92 -27.63
C LYS A 691 33.95 -30.05 -27.85
N VAL A 692 34.19 -29.15 -26.90
CA VAL A 692 35.32 -28.22 -26.89
C VAL A 692 35.85 -28.12 -25.46
N ASP A 693 37.03 -28.67 -25.20
CA ASP A 693 37.50 -28.96 -23.84
C ASP A 693 37.56 -27.71 -22.93
N HIS A 694 37.94 -26.55 -23.49
CA HIS A 694 37.99 -25.30 -22.73
C HIS A 694 36.61 -24.81 -22.24
N GLN A 695 35.50 -25.24 -22.86
CA GLN A 695 34.16 -24.86 -22.41
C GLN A 695 33.79 -25.55 -21.11
N ALA A 696 34.09 -26.85 -20.97
CA ALA A 696 33.87 -27.60 -19.74
C ALA A 696 34.73 -27.04 -18.60
N THR A 697 36.01 -26.79 -18.86
CA THR A 697 36.92 -26.14 -17.91
C THR A 697 36.41 -24.76 -17.47
N LYS A 698 35.93 -23.92 -18.41
CA LYS A 698 35.38 -22.60 -18.07
C LYS A 698 34.04 -22.69 -17.31
N ALA A 699 33.22 -23.71 -17.53
CA ALA A 699 32.02 -23.95 -16.71
C ALA A 699 32.38 -24.36 -15.27
N GLN A 700 33.39 -25.21 -15.08
CA GLN A 700 33.89 -25.57 -13.75
C GLN A 700 34.50 -24.36 -13.02
N GLN A 701 35.32 -23.56 -13.71
CA GLN A 701 35.88 -22.31 -13.17
C GLN A 701 34.79 -21.29 -12.79
N LEU A 702 33.75 -21.14 -13.62
CA LEU A 702 32.59 -20.31 -13.31
C LEU A 702 31.87 -20.81 -12.05
N TYR A 703 31.63 -22.12 -11.92
CA TYR A 703 31.01 -22.69 -10.73
C TYR A 703 31.83 -22.45 -9.45
N GLN A 704 33.16 -22.62 -9.52
CA GLN A 704 34.07 -22.31 -8.42
C GLN A 704 33.99 -20.83 -8.04
N CYS A 705 34.05 -19.91 -9.02
CA CYS A 705 33.88 -18.48 -8.79
C CYS A 705 32.54 -18.16 -8.10
N MET A 706 31.43 -18.72 -8.59
CA MET A 706 30.08 -18.55 -8.02
C MET A 706 29.93 -19.08 -6.59
N ARG A 707 30.73 -20.06 -6.18
CA ARG A 707 30.77 -20.51 -4.77
C ARG A 707 31.52 -19.53 -3.85
N THR A 708 32.49 -18.78 -4.38
CA THR A 708 33.26 -17.79 -3.62
C THR A 708 32.62 -16.39 -3.60
N ARG A 709 31.90 -16.02 -4.67
CA ARG A 709 31.26 -14.71 -4.83
C ARG A 709 29.89 -14.85 -5.48
N HIS A 710 28.92 -14.10 -4.98
CA HIS A 710 27.55 -14.04 -5.52
C HIS A 710 27.46 -13.25 -6.82
N GLY A 711 28.23 -12.16 -6.96
CA GLY A 711 28.37 -11.39 -8.18
C GLY A 711 29.56 -11.85 -9.02
N ASN A 712 29.33 -12.23 -10.27
CA ASN A 712 30.36 -12.69 -11.21
C ASN A 712 30.21 -11.97 -12.55
N MET A 713 31.24 -12.00 -13.40
CA MET A 713 31.21 -11.39 -14.73
C MET A 713 31.93 -12.28 -15.74
N MET A 714 31.21 -12.71 -16.77
CA MET A 714 31.82 -13.40 -17.92
C MET A 714 32.28 -12.39 -18.98
N VAL A 715 33.58 -12.12 -19.03
CA VAL A 715 34.19 -11.20 -20.00
C VAL A 715 34.53 -11.94 -21.31
N GLY A 716 34.27 -11.32 -22.46
CA GLY A 716 34.66 -11.84 -23.77
C GLY A 716 33.81 -11.28 -24.91
N SER A 717 34.26 -11.43 -26.15
CA SER A 717 33.56 -10.92 -27.35
C SER A 717 32.17 -11.55 -27.55
N THR A 718 31.31 -10.89 -28.33
CA THR A 718 30.05 -11.49 -28.80
C THR A 718 30.35 -12.79 -29.57
N LEU A 719 29.48 -13.79 -29.45
CA LEU A 719 29.64 -15.15 -30.00
C LEU A 719 30.80 -15.99 -29.42
N SER A 720 31.51 -15.54 -28.37
CA SER A 720 32.58 -16.32 -27.72
C SER A 720 32.10 -17.49 -26.83
N GLY A 721 30.87 -17.99 -27.01
CA GLY A 721 30.32 -19.13 -26.26
C GLY A 721 29.87 -18.88 -24.81
N LYS A 722 29.94 -17.64 -24.28
CA LYS A 722 29.57 -17.32 -22.88
C LYS A 722 28.18 -17.86 -22.47
N SER A 723 27.15 -17.56 -23.27
CA SER A 723 25.78 -17.99 -23.01
C SER A 723 25.62 -19.51 -23.08
N THR A 724 26.44 -20.19 -23.89
CA THR A 724 26.52 -21.66 -23.97
C THR A 724 27.13 -22.22 -22.69
N VAL A 725 28.27 -21.70 -22.22
CA VAL A 725 28.93 -22.11 -20.97
C VAL A 725 27.99 -21.96 -19.77
N LEU A 726 27.25 -20.84 -19.69
CA LEU A 726 26.27 -20.61 -18.62
C LEU A 726 25.09 -21.59 -18.69
N SER A 727 24.53 -21.82 -19.89
CA SER A 727 23.44 -22.78 -20.11
C SER A 727 23.87 -24.23 -19.83
N MET A 728 25.12 -24.57 -20.15
CA MET A 728 25.73 -25.86 -19.86
C MET A 728 25.81 -26.11 -18.36
N LEU A 729 26.27 -25.11 -17.60
CA LEU A 729 26.36 -25.21 -16.14
C LEU A 729 24.98 -25.23 -15.47
N GLU A 730 24.03 -24.39 -15.91
CA GLU A 730 22.63 -24.39 -15.45
C GLU A 730 22.00 -25.79 -15.57
N GLN A 731 22.19 -26.44 -16.72
CA GLN A 731 21.67 -27.77 -16.99
C GLN A 731 22.42 -28.88 -16.25
N ALA A 732 23.75 -28.80 -16.13
CA ALA A 732 24.56 -29.82 -15.45
C ALA A 732 24.30 -29.85 -13.94
N LEU A 733 24.21 -28.68 -13.28
CA LEU A 733 23.87 -28.59 -11.86
C LEU A 733 22.46 -29.13 -11.59
N THR A 734 21.50 -28.79 -12.46
CA THR A 734 20.13 -29.30 -12.38
C THR A 734 20.06 -30.82 -12.62
N TYR A 735 20.85 -31.35 -13.55
CA TYR A 735 20.97 -32.79 -13.79
C TYR A 735 21.51 -33.54 -12.56
N LEU A 736 22.60 -33.04 -11.97
CA LEU A 736 23.18 -33.58 -10.73
C LEU A 736 22.20 -33.52 -9.54
N SER A 737 21.45 -32.42 -9.42
CA SER A 737 20.40 -32.22 -8.40
C SER A 737 19.28 -33.26 -8.53
N ILE A 738 18.79 -33.50 -9.75
CA ILE A 738 17.78 -34.54 -10.04
C ILE A 738 18.35 -35.94 -9.83
N GLY A 739 19.66 -36.15 -10.08
CA GLY A 739 20.39 -37.38 -9.77
C GLY A 739 20.55 -37.67 -8.27
N GLY A 740 20.07 -36.80 -7.38
CA GLY A 740 20.10 -37.00 -5.93
C GLY A 740 21.42 -36.61 -5.26
N LEU A 741 22.36 -36.02 -6.00
CA LEU A 741 23.61 -35.49 -5.46
C LEU A 741 23.38 -34.11 -4.82
N ASP A 742 24.32 -33.66 -3.98
CA ASP A 742 24.23 -32.40 -3.23
C ASP A 742 24.55 -31.16 -4.10
N TYR A 743 23.73 -30.95 -5.12
CA TYR A 743 23.77 -29.82 -6.03
C TYR A 743 22.40 -29.13 -6.10
N PRO A 744 22.34 -27.79 -6.25
CA PRO A 744 21.09 -27.07 -6.34
C PRO A 744 20.44 -27.20 -7.73
N THR A 745 19.11 -27.25 -7.78
CA THR A 745 18.36 -27.08 -9.03
C THR A 745 18.39 -25.60 -9.42
N VAL A 746 18.89 -25.29 -10.62
CA VAL A 746 19.10 -23.90 -11.07
C VAL A 746 17.93 -23.42 -11.93
N ARG A 747 17.53 -22.15 -11.76
CA ARG A 747 16.66 -21.43 -12.70
C ARG A 747 17.22 -20.04 -12.95
N ARG A 748 17.50 -19.71 -14.20
CA ARG A 748 17.99 -18.41 -14.63
C ARG A 748 16.87 -17.45 -15.04
N CYS A 749 17.07 -16.18 -14.70
CA CYS A 749 16.34 -15.03 -15.21
C CYS A 749 17.35 -14.10 -15.93
N VAL A 750 16.95 -13.45 -17.02
CA VAL A 750 17.83 -12.59 -17.82
C VAL A 750 17.19 -11.22 -18.00
N VAL A 751 17.96 -10.16 -17.75
CA VAL A 751 17.58 -8.76 -17.98
C VAL A 751 18.69 -8.10 -18.79
N ASN A 752 18.33 -7.26 -19.77
CA ASN A 752 19.29 -6.38 -20.43
C ASN A 752 19.28 -5.02 -19.72
N PRO A 753 20.32 -4.65 -18.97
CA PRO A 753 20.34 -3.40 -18.20
C PRO A 753 20.43 -2.14 -19.09
N LYS A 754 20.67 -2.30 -20.40
CA LYS A 754 20.75 -1.21 -21.38
C LYS A 754 19.49 -1.03 -22.22
N SER A 755 18.49 -1.90 -22.10
CA SER A 755 17.16 -1.70 -22.71
C SER A 755 16.19 -0.94 -21.81
N LEU A 756 16.62 -0.56 -20.61
CA LEU A 756 15.85 0.16 -19.60
C LEU A 756 16.66 1.40 -19.16
N ASP A 757 15.98 2.45 -18.73
CA ASP A 757 16.65 3.53 -18.01
C ASP A 757 16.91 3.18 -16.52
N GLY A 758 17.59 4.05 -15.77
CA GLY A 758 17.93 3.78 -14.38
C GLY A 758 16.73 3.68 -13.43
N ALA A 759 15.64 4.40 -13.71
CA ALA A 759 14.40 4.38 -12.94
C ALA A 759 13.54 3.17 -13.31
N GLU A 760 13.50 2.76 -14.58
CA GLU A 760 12.88 1.52 -15.03
C GLU A 760 13.62 0.28 -14.51
N LEU A 761 14.95 0.35 -14.37
CA LEU A 761 15.78 -0.76 -13.90
C LEU A 761 15.71 -0.95 -12.38
N TYR A 762 15.92 0.11 -11.59
CA TYR A 762 16.01 0.03 -10.11
C TYR A 762 14.77 0.56 -9.37
N GLY A 763 13.90 1.29 -10.06
CA GLY A 763 12.78 2.02 -9.47
C GLY A 763 13.07 3.50 -9.34
N GLY A 764 12.02 4.30 -9.29
CA GLY A 764 12.10 5.76 -9.23
C GLY A 764 10.80 6.40 -8.77
N PHE A 765 10.87 7.69 -8.41
CA PHE A 765 9.68 8.48 -8.13
C PHE A 765 9.14 9.12 -9.41
N SER A 766 7.83 8.99 -9.62
CA SER A 766 7.11 9.70 -10.67
C SER A 766 7.30 11.22 -10.48
N PRO A 767 7.80 11.98 -11.49
CA PRO A 767 8.02 13.42 -11.33
C PRO A 767 6.72 14.20 -11.14
N THR A 768 5.59 13.63 -11.55
CA THR A 768 4.26 14.25 -11.47
C THR A 768 3.50 13.83 -10.21
N THR A 769 3.35 12.52 -9.97
CA THR A 769 2.56 12.00 -8.83
C THR A 769 3.37 11.83 -7.54
N ARG A 770 4.71 11.84 -7.63
CA ARG A 770 5.66 11.55 -6.53
C ARG A 770 5.49 10.16 -5.89
N GLU A 771 4.73 9.28 -6.52
CA GLU A 771 4.62 7.88 -6.14
C GLU A 771 5.86 7.11 -6.59
N TRP A 772 6.20 6.05 -5.85
CA TRP A 772 7.29 5.15 -6.19
C TRP A 772 6.83 4.07 -7.16
N THR A 773 7.52 3.92 -8.29
CA THR A 773 7.40 2.73 -9.15
C THR A 773 8.63 1.85 -8.97
N ASP A 774 8.45 0.58 -8.61
CA ASP A 774 9.56 -0.38 -8.44
C ASP A 774 10.12 -0.79 -9.82
N GLY A 775 11.44 -0.96 -9.89
CA GLY A 775 12.13 -1.30 -11.13
C GLY A 775 12.07 -2.79 -11.49
N VAL A 776 12.36 -3.10 -12.75
CA VAL A 776 12.37 -4.48 -13.27
C VAL A 776 13.39 -5.34 -12.53
N PHE A 777 14.60 -4.82 -12.26
CA PHE A 777 15.64 -5.58 -11.57
C PHE A 777 15.35 -5.71 -10.06
N SER A 778 14.88 -4.66 -9.39
CA SER A 778 14.54 -4.73 -7.96
C SER A 778 13.37 -5.68 -7.69
N ALA A 779 12.29 -5.59 -8.49
CA ALA A 779 11.15 -6.51 -8.39
C ALA A 779 11.53 -7.97 -8.67
N LEU A 780 12.39 -8.21 -9.66
CA LEU A 780 12.88 -9.55 -9.98
C LEU A 780 13.80 -10.10 -8.88
N LEU A 781 14.67 -9.27 -8.31
CA LEU A 781 15.56 -9.65 -7.21
C LEU A 781 14.77 -10.05 -5.95
N ARG A 782 13.72 -9.28 -5.58
CA ARG A 782 12.77 -9.66 -4.52
C ARG A 782 12.13 -11.01 -4.81
N THR A 783 11.62 -11.20 -6.02
CA THR A 783 10.92 -12.42 -6.44
C THR A 783 11.83 -13.64 -6.32
N CYS A 784 13.07 -13.55 -6.81
CA CYS A 784 14.06 -14.62 -6.66
C CYS A 784 14.40 -14.93 -5.20
N CYS A 785 14.57 -13.92 -4.35
CA CYS A 785 14.84 -14.14 -2.92
C CYS A 785 13.66 -14.80 -2.19
N ASN A 786 12.43 -14.39 -2.49
CA ASN A 786 11.21 -14.94 -1.90
C ASN A 786 10.94 -16.39 -2.34
N GLU A 787 11.10 -16.71 -3.63
CA GLU A 787 10.95 -18.08 -4.14
C GLU A 787 11.94 -19.05 -3.47
N VAL A 788 13.18 -18.60 -3.24
CA VAL A 788 14.26 -19.42 -2.68
C VAL A 788 14.06 -19.68 -1.18
N GLN A 789 13.54 -18.71 -0.41
CA GLN A 789 13.17 -18.92 1.00
C GLN A 789 12.14 -20.05 1.19
N GLN A 790 11.31 -20.33 0.17
CA GLN A 790 10.31 -21.40 0.18
C GLN A 790 10.86 -22.75 -0.31
N GLN A 791 12.04 -22.78 -0.96
CA GLN A 791 12.57 -23.95 -1.68
C GLN A 791 14.06 -24.19 -1.37
N SER A 792 14.32 -24.94 -0.29
CA SER A 792 15.67 -25.16 0.29
C SER A 792 16.75 -25.75 -0.62
N ARG A 793 16.38 -26.32 -1.79
CA ARG A 793 17.31 -26.91 -2.79
C ARG A 793 17.31 -26.20 -4.15
N SER A 794 16.73 -25.01 -4.25
CA SER A 794 16.74 -24.23 -5.49
C SER A 794 17.77 -23.10 -5.46
N SER A 795 18.40 -22.82 -6.60
CA SER A 795 19.22 -21.62 -6.81
C SER A 795 18.61 -20.78 -7.93
N ARG A 796 18.71 -19.45 -7.79
CA ARG A 796 18.23 -18.48 -8.78
C ARG A 796 19.38 -17.64 -9.28
N TRP A 797 19.50 -17.53 -10.60
CA TRP A 797 20.55 -16.72 -11.23
C TRP A 797 19.93 -15.52 -11.93
N VAL A 798 20.31 -14.32 -11.53
CA VAL A 798 19.85 -13.06 -12.14
C VAL A 798 20.95 -12.53 -13.05
N VAL A 799 20.80 -12.74 -14.35
CA VAL A 799 21.83 -12.47 -15.36
C VAL A 799 21.57 -11.14 -16.04
N LEU A 800 22.62 -10.30 -16.08
CA LEU A 800 22.57 -8.98 -16.69
C LEU A 800 23.28 -9.00 -18.04
N ASP A 801 22.55 -9.41 -19.07
CA ASP A 801 23.08 -9.61 -20.43
C ASP A 801 23.07 -8.29 -21.22
N GLY A 802 24.21 -7.60 -21.24
CA GLY A 802 24.40 -6.35 -21.95
C GLY A 802 25.79 -5.74 -21.71
N PRO A 803 26.14 -4.63 -22.38
CA PRO A 803 27.40 -3.96 -22.14
C PRO A 803 27.39 -3.23 -20.79
N VAL A 804 28.44 -3.48 -20.01
CA VAL A 804 28.71 -2.88 -18.70
C VAL A 804 29.00 -1.39 -18.85
N ASP A 805 28.32 -0.59 -18.02
CA ASP A 805 28.52 0.86 -17.93
C ASP A 805 28.36 1.34 -16.49
N THR A 806 29.24 2.26 -16.11
CA THR A 806 29.28 3.04 -14.86
C THR A 806 27.92 3.55 -14.38
N THR A 807 27.01 3.91 -15.30
CA THR A 807 25.69 4.47 -14.98
C THR A 807 24.83 3.53 -14.13
N TRP A 808 24.74 2.24 -14.50
CA TRP A 808 23.90 1.27 -13.80
C TRP A 808 24.70 0.44 -12.79
N VAL A 809 25.93 0.03 -13.14
CA VAL A 809 26.73 -0.89 -12.32
C VAL A 809 27.05 -0.31 -10.94
N GLU A 810 27.37 0.98 -10.85
CA GLU A 810 27.76 1.62 -9.58
C GLU A 810 26.60 1.70 -8.57
N SER A 811 25.35 1.69 -9.03
CA SER A 811 24.17 1.59 -8.16
C SER A 811 24.08 0.23 -7.44
N MET A 812 24.75 -0.80 -7.97
CA MET A 812 24.80 -2.14 -7.39
C MET A 812 26.06 -2.40 -6.54
N ASN A 813 26.92 -1.40 -6.30
CA ASN A 813 28.16 -1.60 -5.54
C ASN A 813 27.94 -2.30 -4.18
N SER A 814 26.92 -1.88 -3.42
CA SER A 814 26.55 -2.49 -2.12
C SER A 814 25.84 -3.85 -2.24
N LEU A 815 25.34 -4.20 -3.43
CA LEU A 815 24.80 -5.53 -3.74
C LEU A 815 25.92 -6.50 -4.11
N LEU A 816 26.94 -6.04 -4.85
CA LEU A 816 28.06 -6.84 -5.35
C LEU A 816 29.20 -7.02 -4.35
N ASP A 817 29.29 -6.16 -3.33
CA ASP A 817 30.26 -6.30 -2.24
C ASP A 817 29.78 -7.23 -1.09
N ASP A 818 30.57 -7.31 -0.02
CA ASP A 818 30.32 -8.17 1.14
C ASP A 818 28.99 -7.82 1.88
N ASN A 819 28.39 -6.64 1.65
CA ASN A 819 27.12 -6.26 2.28
C ASN A 819 25.91 -6.95 1.63
N LYS A 820 26.04 -7.46 0.39
CA LYS A 820 24.99 -8.22 -0.33
C LYS A 820 23.60 -7.56 -0.34
N THR A 821 23.54 -6.23 -0.33
CA THR A 821 22.29 -5.47 -0.14
C THR A 821 22.13 -4.39 -1.21
N LEU A 822 21.09 -4.51 -2.02
CA LEU A 822 20.66 -3.44 -2.93
C LEU A 822 19.91 -2.37 -2.11
N THR A 823 20.36 -1.13 -2.17
CA THR A 823 19.69 0.01 -1.52
C THR A 823 19.07 0.90 -2.58
N LEU A 824 17.76 1.14 -2.48
CA LEU A 824 16.98 1.93 -3.42
C LEU A 824 16.79 3.37 -2.91
N THR A 825 16.47 4.31 -3.81
CA THR A 825 16.34 5.75 -3.47
C THR A 825 15.14 6.06 -2.58
N ASN A 826 14.10 5.22 -2.57
CA ASN A 826 13.01 5.28 -1.58
C ASN A 826 13.39 4.80 -0.17
N GLY A 827 14.64 4.39 0.06
CA GLY A 827 15.15 3.86 1.32
C GLY A 827 14.98 2.34 1.50
N ASP A 828 14.32 1.64 0.56
CA ASP A 828 14.16 0.19 0.64
C ASP A 828 15.50 -0.55 0.47
N ARG A 829 15.61 -1.71 1.12
CA ARG A 829 16.81 -2.54 1.15
C ARG A 829 16.45 -3.99 0.86
N ILE A 830 16.98 -4.49 -0.25
CA ILE A 830 16.79 -5.87 -0.70
C ILE A 830 18.09 -6.62 -0.42
N GLU A 831 18.09 -7.45 0.62
CA GLU A 831 19.19 -8.35 0.95
C GLU A 831 19.17 -9.59 0.05
N LEU A 832 20.32 -9.94 -0.51
CA LEU A 832 20.47 -11.09 -1.40
C LEU A 832 20.56 -12.39 -0.59
N HIS A 833 19.63 -13.32 -0.84
CA HIS A 833 19.69 -14.65 -0.23
C HIS A 833 20.90 -15.44 -0.77
N SER A 834 21.53 -16.28 0.08
CA SER A 834 22.79 -16.96 -0.23
C SER A 834 22.76 -17.90 -1.45
N GLN A 835 21.57 -18.41 -1.80
CA GLN A 835 21.34 -19.28 -2.97
C GLN A 835 20.94 -18.49 -4.25
N VAL A 836 20.85 -17.15 -4.18
CA VAL A 836 20.65 -16.26 -5.33
C VAL A 836 22.01 -15.70 -5.77
N GLY A 837 22.36 -15.93 -7.03
CA GLY A 837 23.58 -15.39 -7.66
C GLY A 837 23.25 -14.39 -8.76
N ALA A 838 24.19 -13.51 -9.08
CA ALA A 838 24.14 -12.61 -10.23
C ALA A 838 25.38 -12.83 -11.13
N PRO A 839 25.34 -13.83 -12.04
CA PRO A 839 26.44 -14.15 -12.96
C PRO A 839 26.33 -13.50 -14.35
#